data_AF-A0A960TWF3-F1
#
_entry.id   AF-A0A960TWF3-F1
#
_cell.length_a   1.000
_cell.length_b   1.000
_cell.length_c   1.000
_cell.angle_alpha   90.00
_cell.angle_beta   90.00
_cell.angle_gamma   90.00
#
_symmetry.space_group_name_H-M   'P 1'
#
loop_
_entity.id
_entity.type
_entity.pdbx_description
1 polymer ?
#
loop_
_entity_poly.entity_id
_entity_poly.type
_entity_poly.pdbx_seq_one_letter_code
_entity_poly.pdbx_strand_id
1 'polypeptide(L)'
;MTIRTVAMHLLLLLLTAAAGAAPLGPTQAPDRLQPARTGLIAATGPAVAKTDTLLLLGGPGTVDGRFEQPGNPYLPAWNGWTHQDDSVGQPVWQTTVDLSPTGSQAAWLGKLFPSCGGGDPLYGYGNAWLTSLVWEGDVANPSLATHLSVSYVLQHDTEPGFDELTFEVQRGGEWVVEDVYSGLSAGVLFETQTVTLAPGEADGATVRMRLQFRSDGGFSDEDCLWPTNAGAFQLDDFAVSGDNGIAATLDDFSAGMEGGALRIEATGGKGDFAKIWSFLSDADPCFSNDSAAVAFIDDGVVVPCTGGTMATTWTYGPGGYAVNVDGGCGGPYDFYGIDTTVVSPVLALDPVRRGLLLEYDAYLHLPAANNLFHTVKVRCSNDGGLTWSRWRTDGLLIYDDRADWRRRSVRLDGLVDPATTHIQVGLGVAEYEYDPSAVPDPTPAPYLDNVALRAFAVTGPLITVHEAWLARDAFPASGVVDPQDPGANDVRVDSSDPARSDLLLCRVQPLRPGAALTGPPVLHYLLRPNAAFDPYRAHPTGGTVAAVASGKWWTFSLPDTDFLYPGDVMHYYLEASDTDGVTVETSTLPADLTAFGAFPSPVDGASLDWDPRFTMRALPGDLDGGSLLIWDDGLGADGLAALGDDLLDVCAGFGLRGVDLFRTLADGAFDESGLPGHATAAQLASYDAVLYLSGRRHETLLDWDLPTLAGYLDQGGRLLAFSENLAQDLAGRGTPDATSFLADRLG
;
A
#
# COMPACT_ATOMS: atom_id res chain seq x y z
N MET A 1 -35.74 -27.72 19.14
CA MET A 1 -34.36 -27.70 19.64
C MET A 1 -34.08 -26.26 20.02
N THR A 2 -33.70 -25.94 21.25
CA THR A 2 -33.46 -24.54 21.66
C THR A 2 -32.25 -23.98 20.91
N ILE A 3 -32.25 -22.68 20.55
CA ILE A 3 -31.13 -22.01 19.83
C ILE A 3 -29.79 -22.23 20.54
N ARG A 4 -29.77 -22.17 21.89
CA ARG A 4 -28.62 -22.56 22.71
C ARG A 4 -28.11 -23.97 22.43
N THR A 5 -29.00 -24.91 22.13
CA THR A 5 -28.64 -26.30 21.84
C THR A 5 -28.07 -26.44 20.42
N VAL A 6 -28.56 -25.66 19.46
CA VAL A 6 -28.05 -25.70 18.07
C VAL A 6 -26.72 -24.95 17.95
N ALA A 7 -26.60 -23.75 18.53
CA ALA A 7 -25.33 -23.03 18.62
C ALA A 7 -24.27 -23.85 19.36
N MET A 8 -24.64 -24.52 20.46
CA MET A 8 -23.72 -25.41 21.19
C MET A 8 -23.42 -26.70 20.41
N HIS A 9 -24.31 -27.20 19.53
CA HIS A 9 -24.02 -28.33 18.63
C HIS A 9 -23.16 -27.92 17.43
N LEU A 10 -23.35 -26.71 16.86
CA LEU A 10 -22.48 -26.14 15.83
C LEU A 10 -21.08 -25.88 16.39
N LEU A 11 -21.00 -25.33 17.61
CA LEU A 11 -19.75 -25.17 18.37
C LEU A 11 -19.11 -26.54 18.65
N LEU A 12 -19.88 -27.57 19.03
CA LEU A 12 -19.37 -28.94 19.20
C LEU A 12 -18.89 -29.55 17.88
N LEU A 13 -19.58 -29.30 16.77
CA LEU A 13 -19.22 -29.75 15.42
C LEU A 13 -17.92 -29.10 14.95
N LEU A 14 -17.78 -27.78 15.13
CA LEU A 14 -16.56 -27.01 14.85
C LEU A 14 -15.39 -27.48 15.73
N LEU A 15 -15.62 -27.74 17.02
CA LEU A 15 -14.63 -28.31 17.94
C LEU A 15 -14.22 -29.75 17.56
N THR A 16 -15.15 -30.59 17.07
CA THR A 16 -14.81 -31.95 16.60
C THR A 16 -14.14 -31.99 15.23
N ALA A 17 -14.44 -31.03 14.34
CA ALA A 17 -13.74 -30.88 13.06
C ALA A 17 -12.29 -30.40 13.28
N ALA A 18 -12.07 -29.47 14.21
CA ALA A 18 -10.73 -29.03 14.61
C ALA A 18 -9.93 -30.13 15.34
N ALA A 19 -10.57 -30.95 16.18
CA ALA A 19 -9.92 -32.05 16.90
C ALA A 19 -9.66 -33.31 16.03
N GLY A 20 -10.32 -33.43 14.87
CA GLY A 20 -10.17 -34.56 13.94
C GLY A 20 -9.02 -34.43 12.93
N ALA A 21 -8.37 -33.26 12.85
CA ALA A 21 -7.18 -33.05 12.05
C ALA A 21 -5.97 -33.71 12.72
N ALA A 22 -5.82 -35.02 12.53
CA ALA A 22 -4.57 -35.73 12.82
C ALA A 22 -3.43 -35.09 12.01
N PRO A 23 -2.19 -35.03 12.53
CA PRO A 23 -1.04 -34.53 11.77
C PRO A 23 -0.88 -35.40 10.53
N LEU A 24 -1.12 -34.82 9.35
CA LEU A 24 -0.86 -35.48 8.08
C LEU A 24 0.65 -35.79 8.03
N GLY A 25 0.97 -37.09 8.01
CA GLY A 25 2.34 -37.57 7.88
C GLY A 25 2.97 -37.16 6.53
N PRO A 26 4.29 -37.31 6.39
CA PRO A 26 5.04 -36.78 5.25
C PRO A 26 4.80 -37.68 4.04
N THR A 27 3.83 -37.32 3.19
CA THR A 27 3.67 -37.91 1.87
C THR A 27 3.31 -36.85 0.84
N GLN A 28 4.28 -36.60 -0.05
CA GLN A 28 4.20 -35.99 -1.38
C GLN A 28 3.36 -34.72 -1.54
N ALA A 29 4.07 -33.61 -1.70
CA ALA A 29 3.58 -32.29 -2.07
C ALA A 29 2.53 -32.32 -3.20
N PRO A 30 1.32 -31.78 -2.96
CA PRO A 30 0.54 -31.14 -4.01
C PRO A 30 1.05 -29.70 -4.21
N ASP A 31 1.28 -29.35 -5.48
CA ASP A 31 1.57 -28.04 -6.10
C ASP A 31 0.55 -26.91 -5.78
N ARG A 32 0.10 -26.75 -4.54
CA ARG A 32 -0.84 -25.69 -4.14
C ARG A 32 -0.40 -24.98 -2.87
N LEU A 33 0.65 -24.18 -3.00
CA LEU A 33 0.88 -23.03 -2.13
C LEU A 33 0.03 -21.87 -2.67
N GLN A 34 -0.95 -21.41 -1.89
CA GLN A 34 -1.86 -20.33 -2.29
C GLN A 34 -1.22 -18.95 -2.05
N PRO A 35 -1.46 -17.97 -2.95
CA PRO A 35 -0.87 -16.64 -2.84
C PRO A 35 -1.52 -15.80 -1.73
N ALA A 36 -0.71 -15.13 -0.91
CA ALA A 36 -1.16 -14.02 -0.08
C ALA A 36 -1.56 -12.86 -1.02
N ARG A 37 -2.82 -12.41 -0.94
CA ARG A 37 -3.36 -11.34 -1.79
C ARG A 37 -3.23 -9.99 -1.09
N THR A 38 -2.87 -8.96 -1.86
CA THR A 38 -3.07 -7.54 -1.51
C THR A 38 -4.55 -7.18 -1.69
N GLY A 39 -5.12 -6.26 -0.89
CA GLY A 39 -6.52 -5.80 -0.98
C GLY A 39 -6.95 -5.15 -2.31
N LEU A 40 -6.09 -5.18 -3.33
CA LEU A 40 -6.32 -4.66 -4.68
C LEU A 40 -6.92 -5.73 -5.60
N ILE A 41 -8.12 -5.50 -6.11
CA ILE A 41 -8.78 -6.35 -7.09
C ILE A 41 -8.63 -5.74 -8.47
N ALA A 42 -8.14 -6.52 -9.42
CA ALA A 42 -7.99 -6.10 -10.80
C ALA A 42 -8.56 -7.13 -11.76
N ALA A 43 -9.36 -6.68 -12.73
CA ALA A 43 -9.80 -7.51 -13.85
C ALA A 43 -9.52 -6.84 -15.20
N THR A 44 -9.13 -7.69 -16.12
CA THR A 44 -9.19 -7.49 -17.56
C THR A 44 -10.19 -8.51 -18.09
N GLY A 45 -10.77 -8.32 -19.28
CA GLY A 45 -11.65 -9.34 -19.88
C GLY A 45 -11.01 -10.74 -19.88
N PRO A 46 -11.82 -11.82 -19.95
CA PRO A 46 -11.39 -13.17 -19.62
C PRO A 46 -10.11 -13.58 -20.35
N ALA A 47 -9.13 -14.09 -19.60
CA ALA A 47 -7.91 -14.61 -20.16
C ALA A 47 -8.23 -15.81 -21.08
N VAL A 48 -7.92 -15.66 -22.37
CA VAL A 48 -7.99 -16.76 -23.33
C VAL A 48 -6.84 -17.74 -23.07
N ALA A 49 -7.06 -19.01 -23.41
CA ALA A 49 -6.28 -20.23 -23.15
C ALA A 49 -4.75 -20.10 -22.89
N LYS A 50 -4.16 -21.12 -22.22
CA LYS A 50 -2.71 -21.30 -21.93
C LYS A 50 -1.75 -21.01 -23.12
N THR A 51 -2.24 -21.02 -24.36
CA THR A 51 -1.51 -20.66 -25.59
C THR A 51 -1.27 -19.15 -25.78
N ASP A 52 -1.96 -18.27 -25.05
CA ASP A 52 -1.85 -16.81 -25.19
C ASP A 52 -0.98 -16.14 -24.11
N THR A 53 -0.37 -16.93 -23.22
CA THR A 53 0.57 -16.46 -22.20
C THR A 53 2.03 -16.64 -22.64
N LEU A 54 2.85 -15.59 -22.48
CA LEU A 54 4.29 -15.58 -22.70
C LEU A 54 5.01 -15.45 -21.35
N LEU A 55 6.05 -16.25 -21.13
CA LEU A 55 7.01 -16.03 -20.04
C LEU A 55 8.04 -15.00 -20.51
N LEU A 56 8.06 -13.83 -19.89
CA LEU A 56 9.04 -12.77 -20.17
C LEU A 56 10.32 -12.96 -19.37
N LEU A 57 10.20 -13.50 -18.17
CA LEU A 57 11.27 -13.73 -17.22
C LEU A 57 10.96 -15.01 -16.44
N GLY A 58 11.97 -15.84 -16.20
CA GLY A 58 11.83 -16.98 -15.31
C GLY A 58 10.90 -18.08 -15.80
N GLY A 59 10.50 -18.94 -14.86
CA GLY A 59 9.61 -20.08 -15.10
C GLY A 59 10.34 -21.44 -15.21
N PRO A 60 9.58 -22.51 -15.51
CA PRO A 60 10.13 -23.86 -15.51
C PRO A 60 11.26 -24.05 -16.52
N GLY A 61 12.43 -24.47 -16.03
CA GLY A 61 13.60 -24.76 -16.86
C GLY A 61 14.43 -23.55 -17.28
N THR A 62 14.16 -22.36 -16.75
CA THR A 62 14.98 -21.16 -16.97
C THR A 62 15.73 -20.76 -15.69
N VAL A 63 16.78 -19.96 -15.86
CA VAL A 63 17.67 -19.48 -14.78
C VAL A 63 17.63 -17.96 -14.60
N ASP A 64 17.08 -17.24 -15.57
CA ASP A 64 16.95 -15.78 -15.58
C ASP A 64 16.01 -15.24 -14.51
N GLY A 65 15.18 -16.09 -13.91
CA GLY A 65 14.36 -15.80 -12.74
C GLY A 65 14.94 -16.28 -11.40
N ARG A 66 16.16 -16.81 -11.40
CA ARG A 66 16.77 -17.46 -10.23
C ARG A 66 18.10 -16.80 -9.90
N PHE A 67 18.53 -16.91 -8.66
CA PHE A 67 19.82 -16.36 -8.20
C PHE A 67 20.94 -17.41 -8.11
N GLU A 68 20.80 -18.50 -8.86
CA GLU A 68 21.69 -19.67 -8.84
C GLU A 68 22.33 -19.96 -10.21
N GLN A 69 23.50 -20.59 -10.22
CA GLN A 69 24.17 -21.01 -11.45
C GLN A 69 23.38 -22.11 -12.18
N PRO A 70 23.38 -22.12 -13.52
CA PRO A 70 22.78 -23.21 -14.29
C PRO A 70 23.32 -24.58 -13.87
N GLY A 71 22.43 -25.43 -13.36
CA GLY A 71 22.75 -26.81 -12.97
C GLY A 71 23.37 -26.97 -11.58
N ASN A 72 23.52 -25.90 -10.79
CA ASN A 72 23.91 -25.99 -9.39
C ASN A 72 23.14 -24.97 -8.53
N PRO A 73 22.12 -25.40 -7.78
CA PRO A 73 21.25 -24.48 -7.04
C PRO A 73 21.94 -23.78 -5.87
N TYR A 74 23.13 -24.24 -5.47
CA TYR A 74 23.84 -23.72 -4.30
C TYR A 74 24.93 -22.70 -4.63
N LEU A 75 25.15 -22.39 -5.91
CA LEU A 75 26.17 -21.43 -6.32
C LEU A 75 25.51 -20.13 -6.78
N PRO A 76 25.84 -18.98 -6.17
CA PRO A 76 25.29 -17.69 -6.56
C PRO A 76 25.53 -17.32 -8.02
N ALA A 77 24.51 -16.78 -8.69
CA ALA A 77 24.62 -16.10 -9.98
C ALA A 77 23.50 -15.09 -10.18
N TRP A 78 23.87 -13.88 -10.62
CA TRP A 78 22.89 -12.82 -10.90
C TRP A 78 22.06 -13.05 -12.17
N ASN A 79 22.48 -13.91 -13.09
CA ASN A 79 21.72 -14.25 -14.31
C ASN A 79 21.15 -13.03 -15.09
N GLY A 80 21.87 -11.91 -15.10
CA GLY A 80 21.49 -10.67 -15.78
C GLY A 80 20.75 -9.65 -14.92
N TRP A 81 20.40 -9.99 -13.68
CA TRP A 81 19.94 -9.04 -12.69
C TRP A 81 21.10 -8.12 -12.26
N THR A 82 20.73 -6.90 -11.91
CA THR A 82 21.60 -5.93 -11.26
C THR A 82 20.99 -5.51 -9.94
N HIS A 83 21.65 -4.62 -9.21
CA HIS A 83 21.10 -4.01 -8.02
C HIS A 83 21.56 -2.55 -7.92
N GLN A 84 20.81 -1.75 -7.18
CA GLN A 84 21.09 -0.33 -6.99
C GLN A 84 20.59 0.14 -5.63
N ASP A 85 21.31 1.14 -5.11
CA ASP A 85 20.86 1.99 -4.02
C ASP A 85 19.97 3.10 -4.59
N ASP A 86 18.67 3.01 -4.31
CA ASP A 86 17.65 3.95 -4.75
C ASP A 86 17.54 5.18 -3.80
N SER A 87 18.20 5.15 -2.64
CA SER A 87 18.29 6.30 -1.74
C SER A 87 19.30 7.37 -2.21
N VAL A 88 20.05 7.09 -3.29
CA VAL A 88 20.92 8.08 -3.93
C VAL A 88 20.07 9.19 -4.54
N GLY A 89 20.19 10.40 -4.00
CA GLY A 89 19.45 11.57 -4.46
C GLY A 89 19.74 11.91 -5.92
N GLN A 90 18.69 12.25 -6.69
CA GLN A 90 18.87 12.71 -8.07
C GLN A 90 19.35 14.18 -8.11
N PRO A 91 20.22 14.56 -9.04
CA PRO A 91 20.59 15.96 -9.24
C PRO A 91 19.42 16.71 -9.88
N VAL A 92 18.60 17.33 -9.05
CA VAL A 92 17.37 18.07 -9.45
C VAL A 92 17.55 19.59 -9.39
N TRP A 93 18.73 20.06 -8.97
CA TRP A 93 19.14 21.45 -9.10
C TRP A 93 19.66 21.72 -10.51
N GLN A 94 19.15 22.79 -11.12
CA GLN A 94 19.67 23.33 -12.39
C GLN A 94 19.62 24.86 -12.35
N THR A 95 20.04 25.53 -13.42
CA THR A 95 19.88 26.98 -13.53
C THR A 95 18.75 27.36 -14.47
N THR A 96 18.09 28.47 -14.19
CA THR A 96 17.03 29.05 -15.04
C THR A 96 17.13 30.57 -15.09
N VAL A 97 16.62 31.19 -16.15
CA VAL A 97 16.40 32.65 -16.23
C VAL A 97 14.90 32.94 -16.17
N ASP A 98 14.07 32.08 -16.76
CA ASP A 98 12.64 32.31 -16.93
C ASP A 98 11.84 32.21 -15.62
N LEU A 99 12.33 31.44 -14.65
CA LEU A 99 11.71 31.27 -13.34
C LEU A 99 12.46 32.02 -12.24
N SER A 100 13.38 32.92 -12.61
CA SER A 100 14.23 33.59 -11.65
C SER A 100 13.46 34.59 -10.77
N PRO A 101 13.71 34.62 -9.45
CA PRO A 101 13.10 35.60 -8.56
C PRO A 101 13.58 37.04 -8.83
N THR A 102 14.77 37.21 -9.42
CA THR A 102 15.42 38.51 -9.67
C THR A 102 15.36 38.93 -11.15
N GLY A 103 15.06 37.98 -12.04
CA GLY A 103 15.14 38.15 -13.50
C GLY A 103 16.55 37.95 -14.08
N SER A 104 17.55 37.55 -13.28
CA SER A 104 18.86 37.05 -13.72
C SER A 104 18.92 35.52 -13.71
N GLN A 105 20.05 34.91 -14.03
CA GLN A 105 20.20 33.47 -13.92
C GLN A 105 20.15 33.07 -12.45
N ALA A 106 19.31 32.10 -12.08
CA ALA A 106 19.11 31.64 -10.72
C ALA A 106 19.25 30.11 -10.65
N ALA A 107 19.57 29.58 -9.48
CA ALA A 107 19.40 28.17 -9.19
C ALA A 107 17.91 27.85 -9.07
N TRP A 108 17.51 26.71 -9.61
CA TRP A 108 16.14 26.22 -9.66
C TRP A 108 16.08 24.75 -9.32
N LEU A 109 15.26 24.43 -8.32
CA LEU A 109 14.95 23.09 -7.89
C LEU A 109 13.60 22.67 -8.46
N GLY A 110 13.63 21.82 -9.47
CA GLY A 110 12.43 21.37 -10.17
C GLY A 110 12.76 20.52 -11.39
N LYS A 111 11.75 20.17 -12.18
CA LYS A 111 11.91 19.58 -13.52
C LYS A 111 10.66 19.87 -14.35
N LEU A 112 10.69 19.45 -15.62
CA LEU A 112 9.50 19.45 -16.47
C LEU A 112 8.51 18.39 -15.99
N PHE A 113 7.31 18.82 -15.62
CA PHE A 113 6.15 17.95 -15.41
C PHE A 113 5.04 18.28 -16.41
N PRO A 114 4.26 17.27 -16.86
CA PRO A 114 3.04 17.55 -17.58
C PRO A 114 2.05 18.34 -16.71
N SER A 115 1.35 19.29 -17.33
CA SER A 115 0.30 20.06 -16.66
C SER A 115 -0.81 19.14 -16.13
N CYS A 116 -1.13 19.30 -14.85
CA CYS A 116 -2.18 18.60 -14.11
C CYS A 116 -3.59 19.16 -14.37
N GLY A 117 -3.72 20.27 -15.10
CA GLY A 117 -5.02 20.86 -15.43
C GLY A 117 -4.95 22.29 -15.98
N GLY A 118 -6.11 22.88 -16.25
CA GLY A 118 -6.19 24.23 -16.81
C GLY A 118 -5.61 25.31 -15.88
N GLY A 119 -4.42 25.82 -16.20
CA GLY A 119 -3.74 26.88 -15.46
C GLY A 119 -2.43 26.45 -14.80
N ASP A 120 -2.17 25.15 -14.72
CA ASP A 120 -0.94 24.57 -14.16
C ASP A 120 0.20 24.60 -15.21
N PRO A 121 1.36 25.21 -14.91
CA PRO A 121 2.47 25.31 -15.85
C PRO A 121 3.16 23.97 -16.13
N LEU A 122 4.10 23.97 -17.10
CA LEU A 122 4.88 22.79 -17.49
C LEU A 122 6.14 22.62 -16.63
N TYR A 123 6.08 22.78 -15.31
CA TYR A 123 7.23 22.66 -14.41
C TYR A 123 6.77 22.31 -12.99
N GLY A 124 7.62 21.66 -12.20
CA GLY A 124 7.26 21.25 -10.84
C GLY A 124 8.39 20.57 -10.06
N TYR A 125 8.12 20.11 -8.85
CA TYR A 125 8.97 19.19 -8.08
C TYR A 125 8.28 17.84 -7.88
N GLY A 126 9.03 16.83 -7.43
CA GLY A 126 8.52 15.47 -7.30
C GLY A 126 8.68 14.89 -5.91
N ASN A 127 8.04 13.75 -5.71
CA ASN A 127 8.08 12.99 -4.46
C ASN A 127 9.47 12.41 -4.20
N ALA A 128 9.82 12.27 -2.92
CA ALA A 128 11.01 11.61 -2.38
C ALA A 128 12.33 12.21 -2.91
N TRP A 129 12.39 13.53 -3.04
CA TRP A 129 13.64 14.20 -3.40
C TRP A 129 14.45 14.48 -2.16
N LEU A 130 15.74 14.16 -2.24
CA LEU A 130 16.73 14.54 -1.25
C LEU A 130 17.94 15.11 -2.01
N THR A 131 18.24 16.39 -1.81
CA THR A 131 19.35 17.05 -2.51
C THR A 131 19.88 18.22 -1.69
N SER A 132 21.12 18.64 -1.93
CA SER A 132 21.71 19.76 -1.19
C SER A 132 22.58 20.64 -2.08
N LEU A 133 22.53 21.96 -1.82
CA LEU A 133 23.55 22.90 -2.25
C LEU A 133 24.45 23.20 -1.06
N VAL A 134 25.76 22.99 -1.22
CA VAL A 134 26.75 23.16 -0.15
C VAL A 134 27.68 24.30 -0.47
N TRP A 135 27.97 25.11 0.54
CA TRP A 135 29.03 26.11 0.53
C TRP A 135 30.12 25.69 1.50
N GLU A 136 31.38 25.96 1.13
CA GLU A 136 32.53 25.76 2.00
C GLU A 136 33.45 26.97 1.98
N GLY A 137 34.02 27.28 3.15
CA GLY A 137 35.02 28.32 3.29
C GLY A 137 36.05 28.01 4.36
N ASP A 138 37.30 28.37 4.10
CA ASP A 138 38.39 28.12 5.03
C ASP A 138 38.53 29.26 6.05
N VAL A 139 38.73 28.89 7.31
CA VAL A 139 39.09 29.81 8.39
C VAL A 139 40.60 29.86 8.58
N ALA A 140 41.13 31.06 8.82
CA ALA A 140 42.56 31.27 9.05
C ALA A 140 43.05 30.67 10.38
N ASN A 141 42.20 30.63 11.41
CA ASN A 141 42.52 30.00 12.68
C ASN A 141 41.28 29.34 13.32
N PRO A 142 41.18 28.00 13.33
CA PRO A 142 40.02 27.30 13.88
C PRO A 142 39.92 27.35 15.41
N SER A 143 40.94 27.86 16.11
CA SER A 143 40.90 28.09 17.56
C SER A 143 40.27 29.43 17.94
N LEU A 144 39.80 30.23 16.98
CA LEU A 144 39.04 31.46 17.21
C LEU A 144 37.58 31.23 16.83
N ALA A 145 36.69 32.03 17.40
CA ALA A 145 35.30 32.08 16.95
C ALA A 145 35.25 32.68 15.52
N THR A 146 34.26 32.23 14.74
CA THR A 146 34.02 32.70 13.38
C THR A 146 32.59 33.21 13.26
N HIS A 147 32.41 34.39 12.67
CA HIS A 147 31.13 35.02 12.43
C HIS A 147 30.92 35.22 10.94
N LEU A 148 29.80 34.73 10.42
CA LEU A 148 29.39 34.85 9.02
C LEU A 148 28.05 35.57 8.89
N SER A 149 27.92 36.36 7.83
CA SER A 149 26.65 36.86 7.31
C SER A 149 26.42 36.17 5.97
N VAL A 150 25.30 35.49 5.86
CA VAL A 150 24.84 34.80 4.65
C VAL A 150 23.59 35.51 4.17
N SER A 151 23.52 35.89 2.90
CA SER A 151 22.32 36.49 2.32
C SER A 151 21.99 35.84 0.99
N TYR A 152 20.71 35.69 0.68
CA TYR A 152 20.24 35.14 -0.58
C TYR A 152 18.81 35.59 -0.89
N VAL A 153 18.44 35.45 -2.15
CA VAL A 153 17.09 35.68 -2.65
C VAL A 153 16.42 34.34 -2.87
N LEU A 154 15.24 34.13 -2.28
CA LEU A 154 14.54 32.85 -2.30
C LEU A 154 13.07 33.02 -2.73
N GLN A 155 12.58 32.10 -3.54
CA GLN A 155 11.15 31.88 -3.76
C GLN A 155 10.87 30.38 -3.62
N HIS A 156 9.73 30.03 -3.03
CA HIS A 156 9.37 28.64 -2.80
C HIS A 156 7.88 28.35 -2.93
N ASP A 157 7.56 27.14 -3.39
CA ASP A 157 6.21 26.62 -3.57
C ASP A 157 6.23 25.09 -3.35
N THR A 158 5.85 24.65 -2.16
CA THR A 158 5.98 23.25 -1.68
C THR A 158 4.78 22.87 -0.81
N GLU A 159 4.58 21.57 -0.55
CA GLU A 159 3.59 21.11 0.42
C GLU A 159 3.91 21.65 1.83
N PRO A 160 3.00 22.43 2.47
CA PRO A 160 3.30 23.07 3.73
C PRO A 160 3.53 22.07 4.87
N GLY A 161 4.76 22.06 5.41
CA GLY A 161 5.13 21.27 6.59
C GLY A 161 5.51 19.81 6.34
N PHE A 162 5.51 19.37 5.08
CA PHE A 162 5.92 18.02 4.66
C PHE A 162 7.15 18.09 3.75
N ASP A 163 7.14 19.04 2.82
CA ASP A 163 8.23 19.31 1.90
C ASP A 163 8.95 20.60 2.29
N GLU A 164 10.25 20.53 2.51
CA GLU A 164 10.99 21.64 3.10
C GLU A 164 12.42 21.79 2.57
N LEU A 165 12.88 23.04 2.55
CA LEU A 165 14.29 23.40 2.42
C LEU A 165 14.81 23.87 3.77
N THR A 166 15.82 23.19 4.30
CA THR A 166 16.51 23.58 5.53
C THR A 166 17.80 24.33 5.19
N PHE A 167 18.08 25.41 5.94
CA PHE A 167 19.42 26.01 5.96
C PHE A 167 20.17 25.46 7.17
N GLU A 168 21.30 24.82 6.93
CA GLU A 168 22.04 24.08 7.96
C GLU A 168 23.52 24.44 8.00
N VAL A 169 24.11 24.36 9.18
CA VAL A 169 25.53 24.63 9.44
C VAL A 169 26.15 23.42 10.12
N GLN A 170 27.32 22.99 9.63
CA GLN A 170 28.04 21.91 10.29
C GLN A 170 28.78 22.43 11.53
N ARG A 171 28.52 21.81 12.69
CA ARG A 171 29.07 22.17 14.00
C ARG A 171 29.58 20.93 14.71
N GLY A 172 30.89 20.83 14.93
CA GLY A 172 31.49 19.70 15.65
C GLY A 172 31.29 18.34 14.96
N GLY A 173 31.07 18.34 13.65
CA GLY A 173 30.81 17.15 12.83
C GLY A 173 29.33 16.89 12.53
N GLU A 174 28.40 17.52 13.24
CA GLU A 174 26.95 17.35 13.06
C GLU A 174 26.34 18.52 12.27
N TRP A 175 25.28 18.26 11.51
CA TRP A 175 24.51 19.31 10.84
C TRP A 175 23.44 19.87 11.78
N VAL A 176 23.40 21.19 11.91
CA VAL A 176 22.42 21.89 12.75
C VAL A 176 21.54 22.78 11.87
N VAL A 177 20.23 22.60 11.96
CA VAL A 177 19.23 23.40 11.25
C VAL A 177 19.13 24.79 11.89
N GLU A 178 19.34 25.82 11.07
CA GLU A 178 19.24 27.24 11.47
C GLU A 178 17.93 27.86 10.97
N ASP A 179 17.40 27.42 9.83
CA ASP A 179 16.11 27.89 9.28
C ASP A 179 15.42 26.81 8.42
N VAL A 180 14.10 26.96 8.25
CA VAL A 180 13.24 26.02 7.50
C VAL A 180 12.25 26.79 6.62
N TYR A 181 12.19 26.41 5.34
CA TYR A 181 11.27 26.99 4.36
C TYR A 181 10.34 25.91 3.80
N SER A 182 9.03 26.11 3.92
CA SER A 182 8.00 25.25 3.33
C SER A 182 6.74 26.04 2.97
N GLY A 183 5.88 25.46 2.14
CA GLY A 183 4.67 26.12 1.65
C GLY A 183 4.92 27.07 0.48
N LEU A 184 4.01 28.01 0.26
CA LEU A 184 4.11 29.06 -0.76
C LEU A 184 4.67 30.36 -0.17
N SER A 185 5.77 30.87 -0.72
CA SER A 185 6.29 32.18 -0.36
C SER A 185 5.40 33.30 -0.89
N ALA A 186 5.18 34.35 -0.10
CA ALA A 186 4.43 35.53 -0.51
C ALA A 186 5.27 36.45 -1.41
N GLY A 187 5.73 35.93 -2.55
CA GLY A 187 6.67 36.57 -3.46
C GLY A 187 8.12 36.22 -3.16
N VAL A 188 9.02 37.09 -3.62
CA VAL A 188 10.47 36.93 -3.50
C VAL A 188 10.94 37.35 -2.11
N LEU A 189 11.56 36.41 -1.39
CA LEU A 189 12.16 36.61 -0.08
C LEU A 189 13.60 37.09 -0.21
N PHE A 190 14.01 37.97 0.70
CA PHE A 190 15.39 38.42 0.85
C PHE A 190 15.85 38.03 2.24
N GLU A 191 16.61 36.95 2.32
CA GLU A 191 17.01 36.36 3.59
C GLU A 191 18.40 36.83 3.99
N THR A 192 18.61 36.95 5.30
CA THR A 192 19.93 37.20 5.88
C THR A 192 20.09 36.42 7.17
N GLN A 193 20.98 35.44 7.12
CA GLN A 193 21.33 34.58 8.25
C GLN A 193 22.64 35.05 8.88
N THR A 194 22.69 35.02 10.21
CA THR A 194 23.94 35.26 10.96
C THR A 194 24.40 33.96 11.58
N VAL A 195 25.52 33.43 11.11
CA VAL A 195 26.09 32.18 11.62
C VAL A 195 27.26 32.52 12.54
N THR A 196 27.27 31.96 13.74
CA THR A 196 28.40 32.07 14.68
C THR A 196 28.87 30.69 15.06
N LEU A 197 30.15 30.39 14.81
CA LEU A 197 30.82 29.14 15.22
C LEU A 197 31.76 29.43 16.39
N ALA A 198 31.68 28.64 17.45
CA ALA A 198 32.60 28.69 18.57
C ALA A 198 33.98 28.12 18.17
N PRO A 199 35.05 28.44 18.93
CA PRO A 199 36.38 27.85 18.70
C PRO A 199 36.32 26.32 18.60
N GLY A 200 36.81 25.77 17.50
CA GLY A 200 36.86 24.33 17.24
C GLY A 200 35.58 23.68 16.69
N GLU A 201 34.52 24.44 16.41
CA GLU A 201 33.29 23.87 15.82
C GLU A 201 33.37 23.66 14.30
N ALA A 202 34.27 24.36 13.61
CA ALA A 202 34.56 24.10 12.20
C ALA A 202 35.20 22.72 12.00
N ASP A 203 34.95 22.08 10.85
CA ASP A 203 35.57 20.80 10.51
C ASP A 203 37.04 21.03 10.12
N GLY A 204 37.93 20.86 11.10
CA GLY A 204 39.32 21.23 10.97
C GLY A 204 39.47 22.74 10.77
N ALA A 205 39.77 23.17 9.54
CA ALA A 205 39.88 24.59 9.17
C ALA A 205 38.80 25.03 8.17
N THR A 206 37.76 24.22 7.96
CA THR A 206 36.73 24.46 6.95
C THR A 206 35.36 24.60 7.61
N VAL A 207 34.63 25.64 7.26
CA VAL A 207 33.22 25.83 7.60
C VAL A 207 32.39 25.30 6.45
N ARG A 208 31.36 24.51 6.76
CA ARG A 208 30.42 23.97 5.79
C ARG A 208 29.01 24.42 6.15
N MET A 209 28.27 24.88 5.15
CA MET A 209 26.85 25.23 5.24
C MET A 209 26.11 24.61 4.08
N ARG A 210 24.83 24.26 4.25
CA ARG A 210 24.03 23.70 3.16
C ARG A 210 22.60 24.22 3.17
N LEU A 211 22.02 24.22 1.98
CA LEU A 211 20.58 24.30 1.74
C LEU A 211 20.14 22.89 1.33
N GLN A 212 19.46 22.17 2.22
CA GLN A 212 19.02 20.79 1.97
C GLN A 212 17.53 20.77 1.70
N PHE A 213 17.13 20.25 0.54
CA PHE A 213 15.73 20.04 0.21
C PHE A 213 15.34 18.59 0.44
N ARG A 214 14.15 18.42 1.00
CA ARG A 214 13.50 17.15 1.26
C ARG A 214 12.04 17.22 0.80
N SER A 215 11.58 16.23 0.03
CA SER A 215 10.14 16.00 -0.19
C SER A 215 9.71 14.61 0.23
N ASP A 216 8.44 14.47 0.63
CA ASP A 216 7.81 13.23 1.10
C ASP A 216 7.36 12.29 -0.03
N GLY A 217 6.62 11.23 0.31
CA GLY A 217 6.20 10.23 -0.67
C GLY A 217 5.07 10.66 -1.61
N GLY A 218 4.44 11.82 -1.40
CA GLY A 218 3.20 12.25 -2.04
C GLY A 218 3.14 13.75 -2.35
N PHE A 219 1.95 14.21 -2.75
CA PHE A 219 1.55 15.61 -2.75
C PHE A 219 2.53 16.57 -3.43
N SER A 220 2.83 16.32 -4.71
CA SER A 220 3.65 17.22 -5.54
C SER A 220 3.08 17.39 -6.95
N ASP A 221 3.85 18.01 -7.85
CA ASP A 221 3.53 18.06 -9.28
C ASP A 221 3.60 16.67 -9.94
N GLU A 222 4.32 15.70 -9.34
CA GLU A 222 4.49 14.36 -9.91
C GLU A 222 3.21 13.53 -9.92
N ASP A 223 2.40 13.64 -8.88
CA ASP A 223 1.15 12.91 -8.73
C ASP A 223 -0.10 13.75 -9.01
N CYS A 224 0.09 15.05 -9.29
CA CYS A 224 -0.93 16.07 -9.50
C CYS A 224 -1.79 16.36 -8.26
N LEU A 225 -1.23 16.16 -7.08
CA LEU A 225 -1.91 16.46 -5.81
C LEU A 225 -1.48 17.83 -5.25
N TRP A 226 -0.32 18.35 -5.65
CA TRP A 226 0.12 19.72 -5.32
C TRP A 226 0.79 20.42 -6.52
N PRO A 227 0.01 20.99 -7.45
CA PRO A 227 0.57 21.71 -8.59
C PRO A 227 1.21 23.03 -8.15
N THR A 228 2.46 23.25 -8.53
CA THR A 228 3.27 24.43 -8.20
C THR A 228 3.41 25.37 -9.40
N ASN A 229 3.76 26.62 -9.13
CA ASN A 229 3.93 27.61 -10.20
C ASN A 229 5.30 27.53 -10.90
N ALA A 230 6.33 27.02 -10.21
CA ALA A 230 7.71 27.05 -10.68
C ALA A 230 8.58 25.92 -10.10
N GLY A 231 8.00 24.84 -9.58
CA GLY A 231 8.73 23.85 -8.77
C GLY A 231 9.06 24.35 -7.37
N ALA A 232 9.83 23.53 -6.62
CA ALA A 232 9.97 23.68 -5.18
C ALA A 232 10.66 24.99 -4.76
N PHE A 233 11.81 25.32 -5.35
CA PHE A 233 12.62 26.47 -4.94
C PHE A 233 13.34 27.17 -6.11
N GLN A 234 13.45 28.49 -6.03
CA GLN A 234 14.31 29.31 -6.87
C GLN A 234 15.20 30.18 -5.97
N LEU A 235 16.51 30.10 -6.17
CA LEU A 235 17.54 30.72 -5.34
C LEU A 235 18.45 31.59 -6.21
N ASP A 236 18.72 32.82 -5.79
CA ASP A 236 19.65 33.72 -6.46
C ASP A 236 20.46 34.57 -5.47
N ASP A 237 21.52 35.22 -5.96
CA ASP A 237 22.37 36.15 -5.22
C ASP A 237 22.87 35.60 -3.86
N PHE A 238 23.30 34.34 -3.82
CA PHE A 238 23.81 33.73 -2.60
C PHE A 238 25.18 34.28 -2.25
N ALA A 239 25.25 35.09 -1.20
CA ALA A 239 26.45 35.75 -0.74
C ALA A 239 26.84 35.32 0.67
N VAL A 240 28.14 35.07 0.87
CA VAL A 240 28.71 34.82 2.18
C VAL A 240 29.81 35.85 2.42
N SER A 241 29.81 36.42 3.62
CA SER A 241 30.89 37.25 4.12
C SER A 241 31.13 36.95 5.59
N GLY A 242 32.36 37.11 6.07
CA GLY A 242 32.68 36.78 7.45
C GLY A 242 34.01 37.32 7.92
N ASP A 243 34.33 37.01 9.17
CA ASP A 243 35.65 37.29 9.76
C ASP A 243 36.58 36.06 9.69
N ASN A 244 37.63 36.04 10.51
CA ASN A 244 38.59 34.93 10.61
C ASN A 244 39.20 34.48 9.25
N GLY A 245 39.36 35.41 8.31
CA GLY A 245 39.98 35.14 7.00
C GLY A 245 39.05 34.52 5.95
N ILE A 246 37.75 34.39 6.23
CA ILE A 246 36.75 33.93 5.27
C ILE A 246 36.72 34.85 4.06
N ALA A 247 36.90 34.27 2.88
CA ALA A 247 36.77 35.00 1.62
C ALA A 247 35.28 35.30 1.35
N ALA A 248 34.98 36.55 0.98
CA ALA A 248 33.64 36.88 0.55
C ALA A 248 33.33 36.20 -0.79
N THR A 249 32.18 35.53 -0.87
CA THR A 249 31.69 34.86 -2.07
C THR A 249 30.34 35.42 -2.47
N LEU A 250 30.05 35.39 -3.76
CA LEU A 250 28.74 35.65 -4.35
C LEU A 250 28.53 34.60 -5.42
N ASP A 251 27.36 33.96 -5.40
CA ASP A 251 26.86 33.09 -6.45
C ASP A 251 25.57 33.70 -7.02
N ASP A 252 25.69 34.23 -8.23
CA ASP A 252 24.59 34.71 -9.06
C ASP A 252 24.22 33.68 -10.15
N PHE A 253 24.75 32.46 -10.03
CA PHE A 253 24.52 31.31 -10.91
C PHE A 253 24.78 31.56 -12.42
N SER A 254 25.42 32.68 -12.78
CA SER A 254 25.71 33.05 -14.17
C SER A 254 26.74 32.12 -14.84
N ALA A 255 27.52 31.39 -14.03
CA ALA A 255 28.45 30.35 -14.46
C ALA A 255 27.83 28.94 -14.51
N GLY A 256 26.53 28.79 -14.22
CA GLY A 256 25.86 27.50 -14.06
C GLY A 256 26.06 26.87 -12.66
N MET A 257 25.39 25.75 -12.39
CA MET A 257 25.42 25.07 -11.08
C MET A 257 26.80 24.51 -10.68
N GLU A 258 27.71 24.31 -11.64
CA GLU A 258 29.04 23.74 -11.38
C GLU A 258 30.16 24.80 -11.31
N GLY A 259 29.86 26.06 -11.62
CA GLY A 259 30.85 27.13 -11.75
C GLY A 259 30.88 28.14 -10.59
N GLY A 260 29.98 27.99 -9.62
CA GLY A 260 29.73 28.93 -8.53
C GLY A 260 30.39 28.58 -7.19
N ALA A 261 29.98 29.30 -6.14
CA ALA A 261 30.41 29.07 -4.76
C ALA A 261 29.54 28.02 -4.04
N LEU A 262 28.28 27.90 -4.43
CA LEU A 262 27.42 26.78 -4.07
C LEU A 262 27.63 25.64 -5.06
N ARG A 263 27.69 24.42 -4.54
CA ARG A 263 27.83 23.21 -5.35
C ARG A 263 26.79 22.18 -4.97
N ILE A 264 26.29 21.46 -5.96
CA ILE A 264 25.41 20.31 -5.73
C ILE A 264 26.21 19.25 -4.99
N GLU A 265 25.82 18.95 -3.77
CA GLU A 265 26.27 17.76 -3.06
C GLU A 265 25.26 16.66 -3.35
N ALA A 266 25.69 15.64 -4.11
CA ALA A 266 24.91 14.42 -4.22
C ALA A 266 24.79 13.84 -2.82
N THR A 267 23.56 13.67 -2.31
CA THR A 267 23.39 12.94 -1.07
C THR A 267 23.90 11.53 -1.30
N GLY A 268 24.92 11.15 -0.53
CA GLY A 268 25.45 9.79 -0.56
C GLY A 268 24.30 8.83 -0.29
N GLY A 269 24.21 7.77 -1.08
CA GLY A 269 23.26 6.71 -0.84
C GLY A 269 23.48 6.07 0.54
N LYS A 270 22.40 5.55 1.14
CA LYS A 270 22.40 4.87 2.44
C LYS A 270 23.00 3.46 2.38
N GLY A 271 23.31 2.97 1.19
CA GLY A 271 23.93 1.68 0.95
C GLY A 271 23.08 0.80 0.04
N ASP A 272 23.77 0.01 -0.78
CA ASP A 272 23.17 -1.09 -1.53
C ASP A 272 23.44 -2.39 -0.79
N PHE A 273 22.44 -2.91 -0.10
CA PHE A 273 22.59 -4.12 0.73
C PHE A 273 22.37 -5.43 -0.05
N ALA A 274 22.09 -5.36 -1.35
CA ALA A 274 21.70 -6.53 -2.12
C ALA A 274 22.89 -7.49 -2.34
N LYS A 275 22.70 -8.74 -1.94
CA LYS A 275 23.69 -9.80 -2.14
C LYS A 275 23.01 -11.14 -2.30
N ILE A 276 23.59 -11.99 -3.15
CA ILE A 276 23.14 -13.37 -3.28
C ILE A 276 23.85 -14.21 -2.21
N TRP A 277 23.05 -14.91 -1.43
CA TRP A 277 23.50 -15.83 -0.39
C TRP A 277 23.11 -17.25 -0.77
N SER A 278 23.77 -18.23 -0.16
CA SER A 278 23.45 -19.64 -0.30
C SER A 278 23.33 -20.26 1.09
N PHE A 279 22.49 -21.28 1.23
CA PHE A 279 22.24 -21.93 2.52
C PHE A 279 21.76 -20.94 3.59
N LEU A 280 20.89 -20.00 3.19
CA LEU A 280 20.21 -19.15 4.17
C LEU A 280 19.38 -20.05 5.07
N SER A 281 19.55 -19.89 6.38
CA SER A 281 18.73 -20.61 7.35
C SER A 281 17.40 -19.90 7.51
N ASP A 282 16.36 -20.65 7.85
CA ASP A 282 15.03 -20.13 8.15
C ASP A 282 14.57 -20.59 9.55
N ALA A 283 13.59 -19.88 10.09
CA ALA A 283 12.95 -20.24 11.35
C ALA A 283 11.88 -21.34 11.20
N ASP A 284 11.39 -21.57 9.97
CA ASP A 284 10.40 -22.61 9.66
C ASP A 284 11.04 -23.84 8.98
N PRO A 285 11.34 -24.91 9.74
CA PRO A 285 11.98 -26.10 9.20
C PRO A 285 11.08 -26.93 8.27
N CYS A 286 9.79 -26.60 8.13
CA CYS A 286 8.86 -27.35 7.29
C CYS A 286 8.93 -26.98 5.82
N PHE A 287 9.35 -25.75 5.50
CA PHE A 287 9.32 -25.19 4.15
C PHE A 287 10.62 -24.45 3.81
N SER A 288 11.76 -25.13 3.89
CA SER A 288 13.06 -24.50 3.61
C SER A 288 13.38 -24.39 2.12
N ASN A 289 14.11 -23.32 1.78
CA ASN A 289 14.72 -23.15 0.46
C ASN A 289 16.23 -22.93 0.61
N ASP A 290 16.99 -23.99 0.37
CA ASP A 290 18.45 -23.98 0.53
C ASP A 290 19.18 -23.48 -0.74
N SER A 291 18.45 -23.09 -1.79
CA SER A 291 19.03 -22.52 -3.02
C SER A 291 19.74 -21.19 -2.76
N ALA A 292 20.48 -20.74 -3.76
CA ALA A 292 21.00 -19.39 -3.76
C ALA A 292 19.84 -18.40 -3.99
N ALA A 293 19.64 -17.50 -3.03
CA ALA A 293 18.59 -16.49 -3.04
C ALA A 293 19.20 -15.11 -2.80
N VAL A 294 18.52 -14.07 -3.25
CA VAL A 294 18.94 -12.70 -2.95
C VAL A 294 18.37 -12.24 -1.61
N ALA A 295 19.20 -11.54 -0.84
CA ALA A 295 18.82 -10.96 0.45
C ALA A 295 19.51 -9.60 0.64
N PHE A 296 19.06 -8.86 1.65
CA PHE A 296 19.49 -7.48 1.93
C PHE A 296 20.19 -7.35 3.29
N ILE A 297 20.93 -8.41 3.67
CA ILE A 297 21.56 -8.53 4.98
C ILE A 297 22.78 -7.62 5.07
N ASP A 298 22.83 -6.80 6.12
CA ASP A 298 23.97 -5.94 6.42
C ASP A 298 25.05 -6.71 7.19
N ASP A 299 25.99 -7.28 6.43
CA ASP A 299 27.17 -7.98 6.96
C ASP A 299 28.37 -7.06 7.22
N GLY A 300 28.21 -5.73 7.01
CA GLY A 300 29.29 -4.74 7.13
C GLY A 300 30.39 -4.87 6.08
N VAL A 301 30.25 -5.77 5.10
CA VAL A 301 31.21 -5.96 4.00
C VAL A 301 30.68 -5.31 2.73
N VAL A 302 29.39 -5.50 2.41
CA VAL A 302 28.77 -4.89 1.23
C VAL A 302 28.68 -3.37 1.40
N VAL A 303 28.30 -2.91 2.59
CA VAL A 303 28.16 -1.50 2.95
C VAL A 303 29.04 -1.19 4.18
N PRO A 304 30.36 -0.92 4.02
CA PRO A 304 31.29 -0.85 5.15
C PRO A 304 31.06 0.27 6.16
N CYS A 305 30.29 1.31 5.80
CA CYS A 305 30.01 2.46 6.67
C CYS A 305 29.18 2.07 7.91
N THR A 306 28.36 1.01 7.83
CA THR A 306 27.47 0.57 8.92
C THR A 306 28.20 -0.27 9.96
N GLY A 307 29.27 -0.96 9.54
CA GLY A 307 29.95 -1.95 10.38
C GLY A 307 29.19 -3.27 10.56
N GLY A 308 28.04 -3.44 9.90
CA GLY A 308 27.17 -4.61 10.00
C GLY A 308 26.10 -4.48 11.07
N THR A 309 24.91 -5.03 10.80
CA THR A 309 23.77 -4.99 11.71
C THR A 309 23.57 -6.35 12.35
N MET A 310 23.63 -6.44 13.68
CA MET A 310 23.47 -7.70 14.41
C MET A 310 22.01 -7.90 14.86
N ALA A 311 21.47 -9.09 14.61
CA ALA A 311 20.16 -9.46 15.15
C ALA A 311 20.20 -9.58 16.69
N THR A 312 19.09 -9.23 17.34
CA THR A 312 18.97 -9.37 18.81
C THR A 312 18.24 -10.66 19.20
N THR A 313 17.03 -10.86 18.69
CA THR A 313 16.24 -12.07 18.92
C THR A 313 16.43 -13.08 17.80
N TRP A 314 16.41 -12.61 16.55
CA TRP A 314 16.30 -13.45 15.36
C TRP A 314 17.66 -13.77 14.73
N THR A 315 18.45 -14.60 15.41
CA THR A 315 19.84 -14.87 15.03
C THR A 315 20.02 -15.96 13.95
N TYR A 316 19.00 -16.28 13.17
CA TYR A 316 19.07 -17.33 12.14
C TYR A 316 19.80 -16.86 10.86
N GLY A 317 20.11 -15.56 10.74
CA GLY A 317 20.89 -15.02 9.62
C GLY A 317 22.34 -15.52 9.60
N PRO A 318 23.03 -15.45 8.45
CA PRO A 318 24.44 -15.81 8.33
C PRO A 318 25.28 -15.00 9.32
N GLY A 319 25.97 -15.68 10.24
CA GLY A 319 26.80 -15.02 11.26
C GLY A 319 26.03 -14.21 12.30
N GLY A 320 24.69 -14.30 12.33
CA GLY A 320 23.82 -13.49 13.19
C GLY A 320 23.53 -12.08 12.65
N TYR A 321 23.90 -11.79 11.40
CA TYR A 321 23.61 -10.49 10.78
C TYR A 321 22.13 -10.38 10.34
N ALA A 322 21.64 -9.14 10.33
CA ALA A 322 20.28 -8.75 9.98
C ALA A 322 20.25 -7.66 8.91
N VAL A 323 19.06 -7.31 8.42
CA VAL A 323 18.87 -6.10 7.61
C VAL A 323 19.07 -4.86 8.50
N ASN A 324 19.65 -3.81 7.94
CA ASN A 324 19.85 -2.55 8.65
C ASN A 324 18.50 -1.85 8.91
N VAL A 325 18.28 -1.39 10.14
CA VAL A 325 17.07 -0.68 10.60
C VAL A 325 17.42 0.71 11.16
N ASP A 326 18.64 1.18 10.88
CA ASP A 326 19.21 2.39 11.46
C ASP A 326 19.59 3.40 10.36
N GLY A 327 18.85 3.44 9.23
CA GLY A 327 19.09 4.39 8.15
C GLY A 327 20.36 4.18 7.32
N GLY A 328 20.99 3.00 7.40
CA GLY A 328 22.19 2.64 6.64
C GLY A 328 23.39 3.55 6.92
N CYS A 329 24.06 4.05 5.88
CA CYS A 329 25.13 5.03 6.03
C CYS A 329 24.67 6.40 6.56
N GLY A 330 23.35 6.68 6.55
CA GLY A 330 22.79 7.93 7.06
C GLY A 330 22.68 7.98 8.58
N GLY A 331 22.51 6.82 9.22
CA GLY A 331 22.26 6.71 10.65
C GLY A 331 20.78 6.90 11.04
N PRO A 332 20.44 6.68 12.32
CA PRO A 332 19.07 6.45 12.79
C PRO A 332 18.16 7.68 12.86
N TYR A 333 18.64 8.85 12.40
CA TYR A 333 17.87 10.10 12.38
C TYR A 333 17.64 10.63 10.96
N ASP A 334 18.00 9.83 9.95
CA ASP A 334 17.70 10.18 8.58
C ASP A 334 16.29 9.68 8.23
N PHE A 335 15.42 10.63 7.89
CA PHE A 335 14.01 10.38 7.58
C PHE A 335 13.78 9.49 6.35
N TYR A 336 14.81 9.33 5.50
CA TYR A 336 14.83 8.35 4.42
C TYR A 336 15.96 7.36 4.66
N GLY A 337 15.60 6.21 5.20
CA GLY A 337 16.52 5.14 5.46
C GLY A 337 16.92 4.40 4.18
N ILE A 338 17.23 3.11 4.33
CA ILE A 338 17.70 2.31 3.20
C ILE A 338 16.61 2.17 2.11
N ASP A 339 16.96 2.27 0.82
CA ASP A 339 16.13 1.78 -0.30
C ASP A 339 17.06 1.03 -1.25
N THR A 340 17.05 -0.30 -1.13
CA THR A 340 17.87 -1.17 -1.96
C THR A 340 16.99 -2.00 -2.86
N THR A 341 17.34 -2.07 -4.14
CA THR A 341 16.54 -2.82 -5.13
C THR A 341 17.38 -3.67 -6.05
N VAL A 342 16.97 -4.93 -6.24
CA VAL A 342 17.43 -5.78 -7.33
C VAL A 342 16.58 -5.55 -8.57
N VAL A 343 17.23 -5.40 -9.70
CA VAL A 343 16.63 -4.94 -10.96
C VAL A 343 16.74 -6.04 -12.00
N SER A 344 15.60 -6.40 -12.60
CA SER A 344 15.54 -7.41 -13.64
C SER A 344 16.34 -7.00 -14.89
N PRO A 345 16.73 -7.96 -15.75
CA PRO A 345 17.10 -7.65 -17.13
C PRO A 345 16.03 -6.80 -17.83
N VAL A 346 16.41 -6.14 -18.93
CA VAL A 346 15.47 -5.39 -19.78
C VAL A 346 14.54 -6.37 -20.50
N LEU A 347 13.23 -6.23 -20.29
CA LEU A 347 12.21 -7.13 -20.85
C LEU A 347 11.41 -6.40 -21.93
N ALA A 348 11.41 -6.94 -23.14
CA ALA A 348 10.58 -6.42 -24.22
C ALA A 348 9.11 -6.82 -24.00
N LEU A 349 8.21 -5.85 -24.12
CA LEU A 349 6.78 -6.09 -24.07
C LEU A 349 6.22 -6.35 -25.46
N ASP A 350 5.37 -7.37 -25.54
CA ASP A 350 4.58 -7.66 -26.73
C ASP A 350 3.36 -6.70 -26.77
N PRO A 351 3.04 -6.10 -27.94
CA PRO A 351 1.93 -5.15 -28.06
C PRO A 351 0.55 -5.79 -27.83
N VAL A 352 0.42 -7.12 -27.97
CA VAL A 352 -0.84 -7.85 -27.77
C VAL A 352 -0.99 -8.30 -26.31
N ARG A 353 0.10 -8.73 -25.66
CA ARG A 353 0.08 -9.27 -24.29
C ARG A 353 0.43 -8.21 -23.26
N ARG A 354 -0.58 -7.44 -22.85
CA ARG A 354 -0.42 -6.29 -21.93
C ARG A 354 -0.82 -6.58 -20.48
N GLY A 355 -1.43 -7.73 -20.20
CA GLY A 355 -1.66 -8.17 -18.83
C GLY A 355 -0.36 -8.73 -18.24
N LEU A 356 0.03 -8.28 -17.05
CA LEU A 356 1.32 -8.62 -16.44
C LEU A 356 1.13 -9.20 -15.05
N LEU A 357 1.60 -10.43 -14.84
CA LEU A 357 1.61 -11.10 -13.56
C LEU A 357 3.04 -11.46 -13.17
N LEU A 358 3.51 -10.85 -12.09
CA LEU A 358 4.78 -11.16 -11.45
C LEU A 358 4.53 -12.19 -10.34
N GLU A 359 5.34 -13.23 -10.30
CA GLU A 359 5.29 -14.25 -9.26
C GLU A 359 6.70 -14.56 -8.76
N TYR A 360 6.92 -14.67 -7.45
CA TYR A 360 8.23 -14.97 -6.87
C TYR A 360 8.06 -15.61 -5.50
N ASP A 361 9.08 -16.34 -5.04
CA ASP A 361 9.11 -16.87 -3.69
C ASP A 361 9.76 -15.83 -2.78
N ALA A 362 9.13 -15.58 -1.63
CA ALA A 362 9.59 -14.60 -0.66
C ALA A 362 9.52 -15.19 0.75
N TYR A 363 10.60 -15.02 1.50
CA TYR A 363 10.63 -15.17 2.95
C TYR A 363 10.77 -13.76 3.52
N LEU A 364 9.67 -13.15 3.96
CA LEU A 364 9.69 -11.72 4.30
C LEU A 364 10.20 -11.46 5.71
N HIS A 365 9.53 -11.99 6.74
CA HIS A 365 9.82 -11.73 8.16
C HIS A 365 10.19 -10.26 8.43
N LEU A 366 9.33 -9.36 7.97
CA LEU A 366 9.39 -7.91 8.10
C LEU A 366 8.26 -7.47 9.05
N PRO A 367 8.46 -7.53 10.38
CA PRO A 367 7.49 -6.97 11.31
C PRO A 367 7.42 -5.45 11.12
N ALA A 368 6.22 -4.87 11.15
CA ALA A 368 6.02 -3.44 10.91
C ALA A 368 6.82 -2.55 11.87
N ALA A 369 7.06 -3.01 13.10
CA ALA A 369 7.87 -2.31 14.11
C ALA A 369 9.35 -2.09 13.72
N ASN A 370 9.83 -2.78 12.67
CA ASN A 370 11.17 -2.57 12.13
C ASN A 370 11.23 -1.45 11.09
N ASN A 371 10.10 -0.85 10.70
CA ASN A 371 10.02 0.19 9.66
C ASN A 371 10.57 -0.23 8.29
N LEU A 372 10.75 -1.53 8.07
CA LEU A 372 11.23 -2.11 6.82
C LEU A 372 10.08 -2.75 6.05
N PHE A 373 9.99 -2.40 4.77
CA PHE A 373 8.95 -2.85 3.87
C PHE A 373 9.56 -3.43 2.62
N HIS A 374 9.02 -4.56 2.18
CA HIS A 374 9.36 -5.15 0.89
C HIS A 374 8.78 -4.28 -0.22
N THR A 375 9.56 -4.00 -1.26
CA THR A 375 9.13 -3.17 -2.38
C THR A 375 9.02 -3.99 -3.66
N VAL A 376 7.96 -3.72 -4.42
CA VAL A 376 7.77 -4.22 -5.78
C VAL A 376 7.54 -3.02 -6.67
N LYS A 377 8.43 -2.82 -7.64
CA LYS A 377 8.37 -1.66 -8.53
C LYS A 377 8.58 -2.03 -9.99
N VAL A 378 8.05 -1.21 -10.89
CA VAL A 378 8.26 -1.34 -12.34
C VAL A 378 8.68 -0.01 -12.92
N ARG A 379 9.62 -0.03 -13.87
CA ARG A 379 9.94 1.14 -14.69
C ARG A 379 9.73 0.80 -16.15
N CYS A 380 9.32 1.80 -16.91
CA CYS A 380 8.85 1.66 -18.27
C CYS A 380 9.77 2.42 -19.23
N SER A 381 9.94 1.88 -20.44
CA SER A 381 10.64 2.55 -21.53
C SER A 381 9.80 2.52 -22.80
N ASN A 382 9.81 3.64 -23.52
CA ASN A 382 9.11 3.82 -24.79
C ASN A 382 10.05 3.77 -26.00
N ASP A 383 11.37 3.70 -25.78
CA ASP A 383 12.40 3.87 -26.81
C ASP A 383 13.39 2.69 -26.92
N GLY A 384 12.98 1.51 -26.49
CA GLY A 384 13.82 0.31 -26.58
C GLY A 384 14.69 0.04 -25.37
N GLY A 385 14.42 0.67 -24.23
CA GLY A 385 15.22 0.57 -23.01
C GLY A 385 16.39 1.55 -22.95
N LEU A 386 16.40 2.60 -23.77
CA LEU A 386 17.44 3.64 -23.74
C LEU A 386 17.18 4.65 -22.63
N THR A 387 15.92 5.06 -22.48
CA THR A 387 15.46 5.89 -21.36
C THR A 387 14.41 5.15 -20.56
N TRP A 388 14.37 5.43 -19.26
CA TRP A 388 13.49 4.78 -18.30
C TRP A 388 12.68 5.82 -17.56
N SER A 389 11.40 5.52 -17.33
CA SER A 389 10.61 6.23 -16.32
C SER A 389 11.25 6.05 -14.95
N ARG A 390 10.80 6.86 -13.98
CA ARG A 390 10.99 6.52 -12.56
C ARG A 390 10.38 5.16 -12.25
N TRP A 391 10.83 4.59 -11.14
CA TRP A 391 10.17 3.45 -10.53
C TRP A 391 8.75 3.81 -10.16
N ARG A 392 7.81 2.96 -10.55
CA ARG A 392 6.39 3.03 -10.22
C ARG A 392 6.07 1.88 -9.29
N THR A 393 5.32 2.17 -8.24
CA THR A 393 4.76 1.21 -7.29
C THR A 393 3.24 1.36 -7.29
N ASP A 394 2.52 0.36 -6.80
CA ASP A 394 1.09 0.48 -6.49
C ASP A 394 0.83 1.26 -5.19
N GLY A 395 1.90 1.71 -4.51
CA GLY A 395 1.85 2.51 -3.30
C GLY A 395 1.57 1.69 -2.04
N LEU A 396 1.57 0.36 -2.14
CA LEU A 396 1.25 -0.53 -1.05
C LEU A 396 2.52 -0.88 -0.26
N LEU A 397 2.49 -0.64 1.05
CA LEU A 397 3.56 -1.06 1.96
C LEU A 397 3.42 -2.57 2.22
N ILE A 398 4.42 -3.35 1.81
CA ILE A 398 4.39 -4.80 1.98
C ILE A 398 5.25 -5.19 3.19
N TYR A 399 4.60 -5.72 4.22
CA TYR A 399 5.25 -6.28 5.40
C TYR A 399 4.56 -7.61 5.78
N ASP A 400 5.25 -8.47 6.52
CA ASP A 400 4.74 -9.77 7.00
C ASP A 400 5.62 -10.20 8.18
N ASP A 401 5.05 -10.31 9.37
CA ASP A 401 5.77 -10.70 10.59
C ASP A 401 6.16 -12.18 10.60
N ARG A 402 5.64 -12.97 9.64
CA ARG A 402 5.86 -14.40 9.61
C ARG A 402 7.20 -14.76 8.97
N ALA A 403 7.80 -15.79 9.57
CA ALA A 403 9.10 -16.31 9.22
C ALA A 403 8.97 -17.60 8.37
N ASP A 404 8.26 -17.52 7.24
CA ASP A 404 8.01 -18.63 6.30
C ASP A 404 8.15 -18.23 4.81
N TRP A 405 8.46 -19.22 3.96
CA TRP A 405 8.53 -19.03 2.50
C TRP A 405 7.13 -19.05 1.88
N ARG A 406 6.84 -18.05 1.03
CA ARG A 406 5.56 -17.96 0.30
C ARG A 406 5.73 -17.57 -1.14
N ARG A 407 4.86 -18.13 -1.99
CA ARG A 407 4.68 -17.64 -3.35
C ARG A 407 3.87 -16.35 -3.31
N ARG A 408 4.46 -15.26 -3.79
CA ARG A 408 3.81 -13.96 -3.98
C ARG A 408 3.35 -13.84 -5.43
N SER A 409 2.22 -13.19 -5.65
CA SER A 409 1.66 -12.92 -6.98
C SER A 409 1.18 -11.47 -7.03
N VAL A 410 1.77 -10.66 -7.91
CA VAL A 410 1.51 -9.22 -8.03
C VAL A 410 1.16 -8.87 -9.47
N ARG A 411 0.10 -8.10 -9.67
CA ARG A 411 -0.28 -7.56 -10.98
C ARG A 411 0.47 -6.26 -11.24
N LEU A 412 1.15 -6.16 -12.38
CA LEU A 412 1.95 -4.97 -12.72
C LEU A 412 1.32 -4.11 -13.82
N ASP A 413 0.29 -4.60 -14.50
CA ASP A 413 -0.29 -3.95 -15.68
C ASP A 413 -0.90 -2.57 -15.39
N GLY A 414 -1.37 -2.32 -14.17
CA GLY A 414 -1.85 -0.99 -13.74
C GLY A 414 -0.75 0.08 -13.62
N LEU A 415 0.52 -0.33 -13.66
CA LEU A 415 1.68 0.56 -13.53
C LEU A 415 2.37 0.85 -14.87
N VAL A 416 1.93 0.20 -15.96
CA VAL A 416 2.56 0.26 -17.28
C VAL A 416 1.70 1.06 -18.26
N ASP A 417 2.31 2.04 -18.95
CA ASP A 417 1.60 2.87 -19.91
C ASP A 417 1.33 2.11 -21.23
N PRO A 418 0.26 2.47 -21.98
CA PRO A 418 -0.02 1.87 -23.28
C PRO A 418 1.12 1.99 -24.31
N ALA A 419 1.92 3.05 -24.21
CA ALA A 419 3.04 3.30 -25.12
C ALA A 419 4.31 2.49 -24.77
N THR A 420 4.35 1.82 -23.62
CA THR A 420 5.54 1.13 -23.13
C THR A 420 5.92 -0.06 -24.00
N THR A 421 7.16 -0.04 -24.48
CA THR A 421 7.75 -1.12 -25.30
C THR A 421 8.65 -2.04 -24.49
N HIS A 422 9.25 -1.56 -23.39
CA HIS A 422 10.12 -2.35 -22.53
C HIS A 422 9.87 -2.02 -21.06
N ILE A 423 10.09 -3.01 -20.18
CA ILE A 423 10.00 -2.84 -18.73
C ILE A 423 11.21 -3.43 -18.02
N GLN A 424 11.43 -2.97 -16.80
CA GLN A 424 12.21 -3.65 -15.78
C GLN A 424 11.39 -3.73 -14.50
N VAL A 425 11.55 -4.83 -13.78
CA VAL A 425 10.93 -5.05 -12.47
C VAL A 425 12.01 -4.91 -11.40
N GLY A 426 11.68 -4.19 -10.33
CA GLY A 426 12.49 -4.03 -9.13
C GLY A 426 11.86 -4.79 -7.97
N LEU A 427 12.68 -5.53 -7.21
CA LEU A 427 12.31 -6.11 -5.93
C LEU A 427 13.31 -5.63 -4.88
N GLY A 428 12.84 -5.19 -3.73
CA GLY A 428 13.72 -4.51 -2.79
C GLY A 428 13.24 -4.52 -1.36
N VAL A 429 14.01 -3.84 -0.52
CA VAL A 429 13.63 -3.47 0.84
C VAL A 429 13.82 -1.97 0.97
N ALA A 430 12.81 -1.30 1.53
CA ALA A 430 12.86 0.12 1.82
C ALA A 430 12.47 0.36 3.27
N GLU A 431 13.21 1.26 3.92
CA GLU A 431 12.87 1.79 5.23
C GLU A 431 11.95 3.00 5.04
N TYR A 432 10.77 2.93 5.62
CA TYR A 432 9.82 4.04 5.66
C TYR A 432 9.66 4.50 7.10
N GLU A 433 9.63 5.82 7.31
CA GLU A 433 9.45 6.38 8.62
C GLU A 433 8.13 5.93 9.25
N TYR A 434 8.18 5.21 10.39
CA TYR A 434 7.02 5.10 11.26
C TYR A 434 7.36 4.77 12.73
N ASP A 435 6.42 5.15 13.59
CA ASP A 435 6.34 5.03 15.05
C ASP A 435 7.61 5.31 15.89
N PRO A 436 7.75 6.53 16.46
CA PRO A 436 8.84 6.88 17.38
C PRO A 436 8.79 6.13 18.72
N SER A 437 7.77 5.30 18.97
CA SER A 437 7.66 4.45 20.15
C SER A 437 8.08 3.00 19.93
N ALA A 438 8.28 2.58 18.68
CA ALA A 438 8.75 1.24 18.34
C ALA A 438 10.25 1.09 18.61
N VAL A 439 10.64 -0.04 19.20
CA VAL A 439 12.05 -0.45 19.29
C VAL A 439 12.25 -1.54 18.23
N PRO A 440 12.99 -1.26 17.15
CA PRO A 440 13.24 -2.26 16.12
C PRO A 440 13.89 -3.53 16.68
N ASP A 441 13.46 -4.70 16.21
CA ASP A 441 14.12 -5.99 16.42
C ASP A 441 14.55 -6.56 15.07
N PRO A 442 15.77 -6.24 14.60
CA PRO A 442 16.22 -6.54 13.24
C PRO A 442 16.09 -8.02 12.90
N THR A 443 15.52 -8.29 11.72
CA THR A 443 15.41 -9.65 11.18
C THR A 443 16.40 -9.86 10.03
N PRO A 444 16.87 -11.10 9.80
CA PRO A 444 17.72 -11.44 8.66
C PRO A 444 17.10 -11.37 7.27
N ALA A 445 15.84 -10.98 7.13
CA ALA A 445 15.03 -11.14 5.91
C ALA A 445 14.58 -9.74 5.40
N PRO A 446 14.25 -9.56 4.11
CA PRO A 446 13.64 -10.55 3.23
C PRO A 446 14.63 -11.38 2.38
N TYR A 447 14.20 -12.59 1.99
CA TYR A 447 14.84 -13.45 0.98
C TYR A 447 13.94 -13.63 -0.23
N LEU A 448 14.51 -13.55 -1.43
CA LEU A 448 13.75 -13.62 -2.68
C LEU A 448 14.38 -14.60 -3.67
N ASP A 449 13.55 -15.43 -4.32
CA ASP A 449 13.98 -16.36 -5.37
C ASP A 449 12.84 -16.71 -6.34
N ASN A 450 13.14 -17.50 -7.39
CA ASN A 450 12.18 -18.07 -8.35
C ASN A 450 11.21 -17.06 -8.97
N VAL A 451 11.73 -15.89 -9.32
CA VAL A 451 10.99 -14.80 -9.98
C VAL A 451 10.52 -15.26 -11.36
N ALA A 452 9.27 -14.99 -11.68
CA ALA A 452 8.68 -15.23 -12.99
C ALA A 452 7.75 -14.08 -13.37
N LEU A 453 7.90 -13.57 -14.59
CA LEU A 453 7.00 -12.56 -15.15
C LEU A 453 6.26 -13.16 -16.35
N ARG A 454 4.93 -13.14 -16.27
CA ARG A 454 4.04 -13.60 -17.33
C ARG A 454 3.36 -12.42 -17.98
N ALA A 455 3.34 -12.42 -19.31
CA ALA A 455 2.53 -11.52 -20.12
C ALA A 455 1.41 -12.30 -20.79
N PHE A 456 0.18 -11.80 -20.75
CA PHE A 456 -0.98 -12.43 -21.39
C PHE A 456 -1.85 -11.39 -22.10
N ALA A 457 -2.60 -11.87 -23.10
CA ALA A 457 -3.54 -11.03 -23.84
C ALA A 457 -4.64 -10.54 -22.90
N VAL A 458 -5.02 -9.27 -23.04
CA VAL A 458 -6.11 -8.65 -22.29
C VAL A 458 -7.19 -8.24 -23.28
N THR A 459 -8.44 -8.30 -22.85
CA THR A 459 -9.55 -7.73 -23.60
C THR A 459 -10.02 -6.49 -22.84
N GLY A 460 -10.08 -5.35 -23.52
CA GLY A 460 -10.56 -4.08 -22.97
C GLY A 460 -9.58 -3.40 -21.99
N PRO A 461 -10.04 -2.32 -21.33
CA PRO A 461 -9.24 -1.59 -20.34
C PRO A 461 -9.11 -2.38 -19.03
N LEU A 462 -8.08 -2.11 -18.24
CA LEU A 462 -7.94 -2.60 -16.87
C LEU A 462 -8.92 -1.86 -15.95
N ILE A 463 -9.70 -2.61 -15.18
CA ILE A 463 -10.50 -2.09 -14.06
C ILE A 463 -9.83 -2.54 -12.76
N THR A 464 -9.49 -1.59 -11.90
CA THR A 464 -8.87 -1.84 -10.59
C THR A 464 -9.70 -1.19 -9.48
N VAL A 465 -9.88 -1.88 -8.38
CA VAL A 465 -10.60 -1.40 -7.19
C VAL A 465 -9.92 -1.91 -5.92
N HIS A 466 -9.87 -1.08 -4.89
CA HIS A 466 -9.51 -1.54 -3.54
C HIS A 466 -10.74 -2.15 -2.88
N GLU A 467 -10.60 -3.25 -2.13
CA GLU A 467 -11.73 -3.89 -1.44
C GLU A 467 -12.50 -2.93 -0.53
N ALA A 468 -11.79 -1.99 0.12
CA ALA A 468 -12.41 -0.95 0.96
C ALA A 468 -13.33 0.03 0.19
N TRP A 469 -13.22 0.10 -1.13
CA TRP A 469 -14.02 1.01 -1.97
C TRP A 469 -15.22 0.33 -2.65
N LEU A 470 -15.44 -0.96 -2.34
CA LEU A 470 -16.59 -1.72 -2.78
C LEU A 470 -17.79 -1.49 -1.85
N ALA A 471 -18.99 -1.81 -2.33
CA ALA A 471 -20.19 -1.74 -1.52
C ALA A 471 -20.12 -2.82 -0.44
N ARG A 472 -20.42 -2.45 0.80
CA ARG A 472 -20.33 -3.35 1.95
C ARG A 472 -21.71 -3.73 2.47
N ASP A 473 -21.79 -4.83 3.20
CA ASP A 473 -23.00 -5.19 3.96
C ASP A 473 -23.31 -4.10 5.00
N ALA A 474 -24.58 -3.72 5.16
CA ALA A 474 -24.94 -2.56 5.97
C ALA A 474 -26.29 -2.73 6.68
N PHE A 475 -26.47 -1.97 7.77
CA PHE A 475 -27.69 -1.88 8.56
C PHE A 475 -28.45 -0.56 8.29
N PRO A 476 -29.68 -0.37 8.81
CA PRO A 476 -30.44 0.85 8.55
C PRO A 476 -29.70 2.13 8.97
N ALA A 477 -29.77 3.17 8.13
CA ALA A 477 -29.04 4.43 8.35
C ALA A 477 -29.39 5.11 9.69
N SER A 478 -30.59 4.86 10.21
CA SER A 478 -31.08 5.38 11.48
C SER A 478 -30.32 4.88 12.71
N GLY A 479 -29.48 3.84 12.57
CA GLY A 479 -28.77 3.21 13.68
C GLY A 479 -29.66 2.30 14.54
N VAL A 480 -30.91 2.05 14.14
CA VAL A 480 -31.87 1.17 14.81
C VAL A 480 -32.70 0.42 13.77
N VAL A 481 -33.27 -0.73 14.14
CA VAL A 481 -34.28 -1.42 13.32
C VAL A 481 -35.67 -1.06 13.89
N ASP A 482 -36.50 -0.38 13.11
CA ASP A 482 -37.86 0.02 13.48
C ASP A 482 -38.91 -0.86 12.78
N PRO A 483 -39.42 -1.92 13.43
CA PRO A 483 -40.45 -2.77 12.85
C PRO A 483 -41.84 -2.09 12.80
N GLN A 484 -42.04 -0.95 13.48
CA GLN A 484 -43.30 -0.21 13.49
C GLN A 484 -43.39 0.81 12.35
N ASP A 485 -42.26 1.29 11.86
CA ASP A 485 -42.15 2.10 10.66
C ASP A 485 -41.17 1.45 9.65
N PRO A 486 -41.62 0.44 8.88
CA PRO A 486 -40.76 -0.25 7.92
C PRO A 486 -40.08 0.69 6.92
N GLY A 487 -40.71 1.81 6.58
CA GLY A 487 -40.15 2.81 5.66
C GLY A 487 -38.97 3.59 6.22
N ALA A 488 -38.77 3.61 7.54
CA ALA A 488 -37.63 4.28 8.19
C ALA A 488 -36.38 3.41 8.28
N ASN A 489 -36.41 2.20 7.69
CA ASN A 489 -35.30 1.26 7.70
C ASN A 489 -34.49 1.28 6.39
N ASP A 490 -34.31 2.45 5.76
CA ASP A 490 -33.47 2.53 4.57
C ASP A 490 -32.02 2.15 4.90
N VAL A 491 -31.39 1.39 3.99
CA VAL A 491 -30.00 0.95 4.10
C VAL A 491 -29.18 1.63 3.01
N ARG A 492 -28.05 2.22 3.41
CA ARG A 492 -27.18 2.98 2.50
C ARG A 492 -26.20 2.08 1.76
N VAL A 493 -25.90 2.43 0.51
CA VAL A 493 -24.83 1.78 -0.26
C VAL A 493 -23.54 2.50 0.03
N ASP A 494 -22.86 2.05 1.08
CA ASP A 494 -21.63 2.69 1.53
C ASP A 494 -20.38 1.85 1.23
N SER A 495 -19.23 2.52 1.10
CA SER A 495 -17.91 1.88 1.10
C SER A 495 -17.33 1.79 2.53
N SER A 496 -16.28 0.97 2.73
CA SER A 496 -15.62 0.86 4.05
C SER A 496 -14.72 2.05 4.38
N ASP A 497 -14.51 2.97 3.44
CA ASP A 497 -13.73 4.20 3.64
C ASP A 497 -14.63 5.31 4.24
N PRO A 498 -14.46 5.67 5.52
CA PRO A 498 -15.32 6.66 6.17
C PRO A 498 -15.18 8.06 5.58
N ALA A 499 -14.07 8.38 4.92
CA ALA A 499 -13.91 9.67 4.23
C ALA A 499 -14.71 9.72 2.92
N ARG A 500 -15.18 8.57 2.43
CA ARG A 500 -15.83 8.40 1.11
C ARG A 500 -17.07 7.53 1.19
N SER A 501 -17.72 7.49 2.35
CA SER A 501 -18.79 6.53 2.69
C SER A 501 -19.83 6.37 1.58
N ASP A 502 -20.21 7.44 0.88
CA ASP A 502 -21.36 7.45 -0.04
C ASP A 502 -20.99 7.15 -1.51
N LEU A 503 -19.74 6.74 -1.76
CA LEU A 503 -19.20 6.55 -3.10
C LEU A 503 -18.49 5.21 -3.21
N LEU A 504 -18.72 4.53 -4.34
CA LEU A 504 -17.90 3.41 -4.78
C LEU A 504 -16.84 3.92 -5.75
N LEU A 505 -15.60 3.43 -5.64
CA LEU A 505 -14.49 3.92 -6.44
C LEU A 505 -13.87 2.83 -7.29
N CYS A 506 -13.45 3.18 -8.50
CA CYS A 506 -12.52 2.36 -9.28
C CYS A 506 -11.54 3.22 -10.07
N ARG A 507 -10.45 2.60 -10.51
CA ARG A 507 -9.56 3.12 -11.53
C ARG A 507 -9.75 2.33 -12.82
N VAL A 508 -9.79 3.05 -13.93
CA VAL A 508 -9.87 2.44 -15.27
C VAL A 508 -8.75 2.97 -16.14
N GLN A 509 -7.99 2.06 -16.73
CA GLN A 509 -6.83 2.38 -17.55
C GLN A 509 -6.85 1.57 -18.85
N PRO A 510 -6.83 2.19 -20.03
CA PRO A 510 -6.55 1.49 -21.28
C PRO A 510 -5.18 0.81 -21.20
N LEU A 511 -5.07 -0.43 -21.68
CA LEU A 511 -3.78 -1.15 -21.72
C LEU A 511 -3.24 -1.33 -23.14
N ARG A 512 -4.13 -1.31 -24.14
CA ARG A 512 -3.80 -1.57 -25.54
C ARG A 512 -3.09 -0.36 -26.15
N PRO A 513 -1.99 -0.54 -26.91
CA PRO A 513 -1.29 0.58 -27.54
C PRO A 513 -2.22 1.44 -28.41
N GLY A 514 -2.26 2.75 -28.13
CA GLY A 514 -3.11 3.70 -28.84
C GLY A 514 -4.59 3.68 -28.45
N ALA A 515 -5.00 2.85 -27.49
CA ALA A 515 -6.38 2.81 -27.04
C ALA A 515 -6.73 3.96 -26.08
N ALA A 516 -7.97 4.43 -26.18
CA ALA A 516 -8.58 5.40 -25.29
C ALA A 516 -9.95 4.91 -24.82
N LEU A 517 -10.39 5.32 -23.63
CA LEU A 517 -11.71 4.95 -23.12
C LEU A 517 -12.82 5.48 -24.05
N THR A 518 -13.86 4.67 -24.29
CA THR A 518 -15.00 5.04 -25.16
C THR A 518 -16.12 5.75 -24.39
N GLY A 519 -15.92 6.03 -23.11
CA GLY A 519 -16.89 6.67 -22.22
C GLY A 519 -16.52 6.45 -20.75
N PRO A 520 -17.31 6.99 -19.81
CA PRO A 520 -17.17 6.66 -18.40
C PRO A 520 -17.48 5.16 -18.18
N PRO A 521 -16.81 4.50 -17.22
CA PRO A 521 -17.21 3.18 -16.79
C PRO A 521 -18.62 3.18 -16.20
N VAL A 522 -19.25 2.01 -16.18
CA VAL A 522 -20.65 1.83 -15.80
C VAL A 522 -20.73 0.75 -14.72
N LEU A 523 -21.46 1.04 -13.64
CA LEU A 523 -21.85 0.04 -12.66
C LEU A 523 -23.22 -0.53 -13.07
N HIS A 524 -23.30 -1.84 -13.15
CA HIS A 524 -24.54 -2.58 -13.37
C HIS A 524 -24.97 -3.19 -12.05
N TYR A 525 -26.24 -3.06 -11.67
CA TYR A 525 -26.75 -3.67 -10.44
C TYR A 525 -28.05 -4.42 -10.69
N LEU A 526 -28.30 -5.40 -9.84
CA LEU A 526 -29.53 -6.16 -9.76
C LEU A 526 -29.83 -6.43 -8.28
N LEU A 527 -31.09 -6.27 -7.90
CA LEU A 527 -31.57 -6.53 -6.54
C LEU A 527 -32.43 -7.80 -6.53
N ARG A 528 -32.23 -8.63 -5.51
CA ARG A 528 -33.29 -9.47 -4.96
C ARG A 528 -33.97 -8.68 -3.84
N PRO A 529 -35.09 -7.98 -4.13
CA PRO A 529 -35.77 -7.20 -3.12
C PRO A 529 -36.49 -8.10 -2.11
N ASN A 530 -36.52 -7.68 -0.86
CA ASN A 530 -37.48 -8.14 0.12
C ASN A 530 -38.85 -7.52 -0.18
N ALA A 531 -39.78 -8.36 -0.63
CA ALA A 531 -41.12 -7.94 -1.04
C ALA A 531 -41.93 -7.24 0.07
N ALA A 532 -41.54 -7.40 1.35
CA ALA A 532 -42.14 -6.66 2.46
C ALA A 532 -41.96 -5.13 2.32
N PHE A 533 -40.92 -4.69 1.61
CA PHE A 533 -40.57 -3.28 1.46
C PHE A 533 -40.93 -2.68 0.09
N ASP A 534 -41.54 -3.45 -0.81
CA ASP A 534 -41.96 -2.95 -2.14
C ASP A 534 -42.80 -1.65 -2.08
N PRO A 535 -43.71 -1.43 -1.11
CA PRO A 535 -44.47 -0.18 -1.00
C PRO A 535 -43.62 1.07 -0.70
N TYR A 536 -42.41 0.91 -0.19
CA TYR A 536 -41.51 1.99 0.24
C TYR A 536 -40.37 2.22 -0.75
N ARG A 537 -40.24 1.37 -1.78
CA ARG A 537 -39.17 1.48 -2.77
C ARG A 537 -39.54 2.45 -3.88
N ALA A 538 -38.70 3.47 -4.09
CA ALA A 538 -38.87 4.48 -5.13
C ALA A 538 -38.00 4.21 -6.38
N HIS A 539 -37.04 3.31 -6.27
CA HIS A 539 -36.01 3.06 -7.27
C HIS A 539 -36.16 1.66 -7.93
N PRO A 540 -35.70 1.49 -9.18
CA PRO A 540 -35.79 0.22 -9.88
C PRO A 540 -34.89 -0.85 -9.22
N THR A 541 -35.31 -2.10 -9.29
CA THR A 541 -34.57 -3.25 -8.72
C THR A 541 -33.43 -3.75 -9.62
N GLY A 542 -33.06 -2.97 -10.63
CA GLY A 542 -31.96 -3.27 -11.53
C GLY A 542 -31.75 -2.14 -12.51
N GLY A 543 -30.50 -1.87 -12.86
CA GLY A 543 -30.17 -0.74 -13.71
C GLY A 543 -28.67 -0.53 -13.85
N THR A 544 -28.33 0.66 -14.37
CA THR A 544 -26.94 1.07 -14.56
C THR A 544 -26.70 2.47 -14.01
N VAL A 545 -25.48 2.71 -13.55
CA VAL A 545 -24.99 4.00 -13.06
C VAL A 545 -23.69 4.31 -13.80
N ALA A 546 -23.67 5.40 -14.58
CA ALA A 546 -22.44 5.86 -15.20
C ALA A 546 -21.57 6.58 -14.16
N ALA A 547 -20.27 6.31 -14.17
CA ALA A 547 -19.35 6.95 -13.25
C ALA A 547 -19.16 8.44 -13.55
N VAL A 548 -18.76 9.18 -12.52
CA VAL A 548 -18.24 10.54 -12.63
C VAL A 548 -16.73 10.51 -12.40
N ALA A 549 -15.98 11.26 -13.21
CA ALA A 549 -14.53 11.35 -13.05
C ALA A 549 -14.17 12.22 -11.83
N SER A 550 -13.22 11.74 -11.02
CA SER A 550 -12.65 12.45 -9.88
C SER A 550 -11.12 12.24 -9.87
N GLY A 551 -10.40 13.10 -10.59
CA GLY A 551 -8.95 12.94 -10.81
C GLY A 551 -8.63 11.66 -11.60
N LYS A 552 -7.81 10.78 -11.02
CA LYS A 552 -7.45 9.47 -11.59
C LYS A 552 -8.49 8.37 -11.31
N TRP A 553 -9.55 8.70 -10.55
CA TRP A 553 -10.57 7.78 -10.07
C TRP A 553 -11.93 8.02 -10.75
N TRP A 554 -12.76 6.98 -10.73
CA TRP A 554 -14.15 7.00 -11.16
C TRP A 554 -15.03 6.69 -9.98
N THR A 555 -16.04 7.52 -9.75
CA THR A 555 -16.95 7.40 -8.60
C THR A 555 -18.36 7.03 -9.06
N PHE A 556 -18.99 6.09 -8.35
CA PHE A 556 -20.39 5.73 -8.52
C PHE A 556 -21.17 6.11 -7.27
N SER A 557 -22.31 6.76 -7.46
CA SER A 557 -23.27 7.07 -6.39
C SER A 557 -24.58 6.37 -6.71
N LEU A 558 -24.99 5.48 -5.80
CA LEU A 558 -26.32 4.88 -5.80
C LEU A 558 -27.23 5.68 -4.85
N PRO A 559 -28.56 5.59 -4.99
CA PRO A 559 -29.46 6.34 -4.12
C PRO A 559 -29.34 5.87 -2.66
N ASP A 560 -29.24 6.83 -1.73
CA ASP A 560 -29.17 6.56 -0.29
C ASP A 560 -30.52 6.16 0.32
N THR A 561 -31.62 6.70 -0.22
CA THR A 561 -32.96 6.59 0.37
C THR A 561 -33.90 5.86 -0.57
N ASP A 562 -34.88 5.13 0.00
CA ASP A 562 -35.92 4.40 -0.74
C ASP A 562 -35.36 3.40 -1.78
N PHE A 563 -34.10 2.96 -1.63
CA PHE A 563 -33.38 2.11 -2.58
C PHE A 563 -33.08 0.71 -2.04
N LEU A 564 -32.50 0.56 -0.84
CA LEU A 564 -32.29 -0.73 -0.18
C LEU A 564 -32.97 -0.76 1.19
N TYR A 565 -33.44 -1.95 1.56
CA TYR A 565 -34.13 -2.23 2.81
C TYR A 565 -33.69 -3.59 3.38
N PRO A 566 -33.87 -3.83 4.71
CA PRO A 566 -33.56 -5.10 5.36
C PRO A 566 -34.04 -6.33 4.57
N GLY A 567 -33.13 -7.28 4.32
CA GLY A 567 -33.35 -8.50 3.54
C GLY A 567 -33.12 -8.36 2.03
N ASP A 568 -32.87 -7.16 1.52
CA ASP A 568 -32.42 -6.98 0.15
C ASP A 568 -31.01 -7.56 -0.04
N VAL A 569 -30.76 -8.14 -1.22
CA VAL A 569 -29.42 -8.50 -1.67
C VAL A 569 -29.16 -7.85 -3.01
N MET A 570 -28.06 -7.11 -3.13
CA MET A 570 -27.62 -6.48 -4.36
C MET A 570 -26.41 -7.22 -4.92
N HIS A 571 -26.52 -7.67 -6.17
CA HIS A 571 -25.36 -8.01 -6.98
C HIS A 571 -25.01 -6.81 -7.86
N TYR A 572 -23.73 -6.50 -8.02
CA TYR A 572 -23.30 -5.45 -8.94
C TYR A 572 -21.98 -5.80 -9.64
N TYR A 573 -21.73 -5.27 -10.83
CA TYR A 573 -20.43 -5.37 -11.49
C TYR A 573 -20.06 -4.05 -12.17
N LEU A 574 -18.78 -3.85 -12.40
CA LEU A 574 -18.25 -2.70 -13.13
C LEU A 574 -17.95 -3.10 -14.57
N GLU A 575 -18.26 -2.23 -15.52
CA GLU A 575 -17.99 -2.40 -16.94
C GLU A 575 -17.24 -1.17 -17.47
N ALA A 576 -16.25 -1.39 -18.32
CA ALA A 576 -15.53 -0.32 -18.98
C ALA A 576 -15.06 -0.75 -20.37
N SER A 577 -15.05 0.20 -21.31
CA SER A 577 -14.68 -0.07 -22.70
C SER A 577 -13.62 0.91 -23.20
N ASP A 578 -12.74 0.42 -24.08
CA ASP A 578 -11.72 1.21 -24.77
C ASP A 578 -11.74 0.95 -26.29
N THR A 579 -11.17 1.86 -27.07
CA THR A 579 -11.03 1.76 -28.52
C THR A 579 -9.64 2.19 -28.98
N ASP A 580 -9.04 1.41 -29.86
CA ASP A 580 -7.81 1.75 -30.60
C ASP A 580 -8.11 2.52 -31.91
N GLY A 581 -9.37 2.95 -32.09
CA GLY A 581 -9.87 3.58 -33.32
C GLY A 581 -10.42 2.60 -34.35
N VAL A 582 -10.25 1.28 -34.14
CA VAL A 582 -10.74 0.22 -35.02
C VAL A 582 -11.66 -0.74 -34.27
N THR A 583 -11.27 -1.18 -33.08
CA THR A 583 -11.94 -2.20 -32.27
C THR A 583 -12.31 -1.64 -30.90
N VAL A 584 -13.59 -1.75 -30.56
CA VAL A 584 -14.07 -1.50 -29.19
C VAL A 584 -13.99 -2.81 -28.41
N GLU A 585 -13.29 -2.79 -27.29
CA GLU A 585 -13.22 -3.92 -26.38
C GLU A 585 -13.75 -3.52 -25.00
N THR A 586 -14.23 -4.48 -24.24
CA THR A 586 -14.92 -4.26 -22.97
C THR A 586 -14.40 -5.23 -21.92
N SER A 587 -14.17 -4.69 -20.74
CA SER A 587 -13.82 -5.44 -19.53
C SER A 587 -14.94 -5.33 -18.51
N THR A 588 -15.10 -6.38 -17.71
CA THR A 588 -15.98 -6.37 -16.54
C THR A 588 -15.21 -6.79 -15.30
N LEU A 589 -15.64 -6.28 -14.15
CA LEU A 589 -15.14 -6.66 -12.84
C LEU A 589 -16.35 -6.96 -11.93
N PRO A 590 -16.58 -8.24 -11.54
CA PRO A 590 -15.77 -9.42 -11.85
C PRO A 590 -15.81 -9.81 -13.34
N ALA A 591 -14.81 -10.60 -13.77
CA ALA A 591 -14.68 -11.02 -15.16
C ALA A 591 -15.69 -12.11 -15.58
N ASP A 592 -16.18 -12.90 -14.61
CA ASP A 592 -17.22 -13.91 -14.83
C ASP A 592 -18.58 -13.34 -14.42
N LEU A 593 -19.50 -13.25 -15.38
CA LEU A 593 -20.87 -12.75 -15.19
C LEU A 593 -21.94 -13.85 -15.14
N THR A 594 -21.55 -15.13 -15.22
CA THR A 594 -22.49 -16.25 -15.41
C THR A 594 -23.53 -16.36 -14.29
N ALA A 595 -23.17 -16.01 -13.05
CA ALA A 595 -24.03 -16.05 -11.87
C ALA A 595 -24.62 -14.68 -11.47
N PHE A 596 -24.42 -13.61 -12.26
CA PHE A 596 -24.86 -12.25 -11.87
C PHE A 596 -26.35 -12.16 -11.51
N GLY A 597 -27.19 -12.84 -12.29
CA GLY A 597 -28.65 -12.89 -12.07
C GLY A 597 -29.13 -13.96 -11.09
N ALA A 598 -28.22 -14.76 -10.53
CA ALA A 598 -28.57 -15.87 -9.65
C ALA A 598 -28.52 -15.42 -8.19
N PHE A 599 -29.66 -15.41 -7.52
CA PHE A 599 -29.74 -15.18 -6.07
C PHE A 599 -30.19 -16.45 -5.37
N PRO A 600 -29.33 -17.47 -5.27
CA PRO A 600 -29.70 -18.71 -4.60
C PRO A 600 -30.16 -18.41 -3.18
N SER A 601 -31.26 -19.07 -2.79
CA SER A 601 -31.69 -19.10 -1.41
C SER A 601 -30.90 -20.20 -0.70
N PRO A 602 -30.44 -20.00 0.56
CA PRO A 602 -29.85 -21.08 1.37
C PRO A 602 -30.74 -22.32 1.46
N VAL A 603 -32.05 -22.17 1.23
CA VAL A 603 -33.05 -23.25 1.27
C VAL A 603 -33.05 -24.12 0.01
N ASP A 604 -32.52 -23.62 -1.12
CA ASP A 604 -32.57 -24.30 -2.41
C ASP A 604 -31.32 -25.17 -2.70
N GLY A 605 -30.33 -25.16 -1.80
CA GLY A 605 -29.12 -25.99 -1.87
C GLY A 605 -28.23 -25.70 -3.08
N ALA A 606 -28.37 -24.52 -3.68
CA ALA A 606 -27.52 -24.02 -4.76
C ALA A 606 -26.48 -23.06 -4.17
N SER A 607 -25.20 -23.33 -4.45
CA SER A 607 -24.05 -22.48 -4.10
C SER A 607 -24.22 -21.05 -4.64
N LEU A 608 -23.81 -20.05 -3.84
CA LEU A 608 -23.63 -18.66 -4.26
C LEU A 608 -22.45 -18.59 -5.25
N ASP A 609 -22.70 -18.88 -6.52
CA ASP A 609 -21.67 -18.87 -7.58
C ASP A 609 -21.25 -17.44 -7.99
N TRP A 610 -21.86 -16.39 -7.43
CA TRP A 610 -21.49 -14.99 -7.68
C TRP A 610 -20.35 -14.54 -6.78
N ASP A 611 -19.42 -13.70 -7.29
CA ASP A 611 -18.30 -13.21 -6.49
C ASP A 611 -18.84 -12.39 -5.30
N PRO A 612 -18.61 -12.87 -4.07
CA PRO A 612 -19.31 -12.31 -2.92
C PRO A 612 -18.74 -10.94 -2.50
N ARG A 613 -17.60 -10.51 -3.05
CA ARG A 613 -17.09 -9.13 -2.90
C ARG A 613 -17.91 -8.11 -3.69
N PHE A 614 -18.70 -8.60 -4.65
CA PHE A 614 -19.62 -7.84 -5.49
C PHE A 614 -21.07 -8.12 -5.11
N THR A 615 -21.27 -8.50 -3.84
CA THR A 615 -22.56 -8.72 -3.20
C THR A 615 -22.67 -7.84 -1.98
N MET A 616 -23.74 -7.06 -1.91
CA MET A 616 -24.10 -6.30 -0.72
C MET A 616 -25.41 -6.85 -0.13
N ARG A 617 -25.44 -7.08 1.17
CA ARG A 617 -26.62 -7.48 1.94
C ARG A 617 -27.09 -6.31 2.79
N ALA A 618 -28.37 -6.00 2.68
CA ALA A 618 -29.03 -5.08 3.59
C ALA A 618 -29.52 -5.88 4.81
N LEU A 619 -28.92 -5.64 5.96
CA LEU A 619 -29.17 -6.36 7.20
C LEU A 619 -30.14 -5.57 8.11
N PRO A 620 -30.90 -6.25 8.99
CA PRO A 620 -31.03 -7.70 9.09
C PRO A 620 -31.84 -8.31 7.94
N GLY A 621 -31.68 -9.61 7.69
CA GLY A 621 -32.47 -10.34 6.69
C GLY A 621 -33.95 -10.49 7.06
N ASP A 622 -34.27 -10.38 8.35
CA ASP A 622 -35.61 -10.47 8.92
C ASP A 622 -35.87 -9.35 9.93
N LEU A 623 -36.96 -8.60 9.75
CA LEU A 623 -37.40 -7.53 10.64
C LEU A 623 -37.92 -8.06 11.99
N ASP A 624 -38.38 -9.31 12.04
CA ASP A 624 -38.87 -9.93 13.27
C ASP A 624 -37.71 -10.42 14.18
N GLY A 625 -36.47 -10.27 13.71
CA GLY A 625 -35.24 -10.66 14.39
C GLY A 625 -34.59 -11.92 13.81
N GLY A 626 -33.25 -11.93 13.77
CA GLY A 626 -32.43 -13.05 13.36
C GLY A 626 -32.07 -13.99 14.53
N SER A 627 -31.96 -15.29 14.26
CA SER A 627 -31.43 -16.26 15.23
C SER A 627 -29.90 -16.19 15.35
N LEU A 628 -29.20 -15.75 14.30
CA LEU A 628 -27.73 -15.76 14.26
C LEU A 628 -27.20 -14.76 13.22
N LEU A 629 -26.23 -13.94 13.61
CA LEU A 629 -25.37 -13.21 12.67
C LEU A 629 -24.01 -13.93 12.61
N ILE A 630 -23.57 -14.31 11.41
CA ILE A 630 -22.22 -14.76 11.15
C ILE A 630 -21.43 -13.52 10.72
N TRP A 631 -20.43 -13.13 11.50
CA TRP A 631 -19.48 -12.09 11.14
C TRP A 631 -18.21 -12.76 10.61
N ASP A 632 -18.02 -12.66 9.30
CA ASP A 632 -16.85 -13.17 8.58
C ASP A 632 -15.82 -12.05 8.41
N ASP A 633 -14.79 -12.10 9.25
CA ASP A 633 -13.68 -11.16 9.33
C ASP A 633 -12.35 -11.80 8.85
N GLY A 634 -12.43 -13.04 8.38
CA GLY A 634 -11.32 -13.79 7.85
C GLY A 634 -10.96 -13.33 6.45
N LEU A 635 -10.09 -12.32 6.34
CA LEU A 635 -9.59 -11.87 5.05
C LEU A 635 -8.78 -12.96 4.33
N GLY A 636 -9.27 -13.36 3.16
CA GLY A 636 -8.56 -13.96 2.02
C GLY A 636 -7.30 -14.80 2.28
N ALA A 637 -7.43 -16.12 2.07
CA ALA A 637 -6.45 -17.15 1.65
C ALA A 637 -6.60 -18.48 2.41
N ASP A 638 -7.36 -18.50 3.53
CA ASP A 638 -7.40 -19.66 4.42
C ASP A 638 -8.60 -20.60 4.17
N GLY A 639 -9.40 -20.36 3.13
CA GLY A 639 -10.62 -21.12 2.86
C GLY A 639 -11.81 -20.76 3.76
N LEU A 640 -11.72 -19.70 4.57
CA LEU A 640 -12.80 -19.24 5.47
C LEU A 640 -13.87 -18.38 4.80
N ALA A 641 -13.58 -17.68 3.70
CA ALA A 641 -14.61 -17.00 2.91
C ALA A 641 -15.66 -17.98 2.34
N ALA A 642 -15.27 -19.25 2.13
CA ALA A 642 -16.21 -20.33 1.83
C ALA A 642 -16.93 -20.86 3.08
N LEU A 643 -16.33 -20.75 4.28
CA LEU A 643 -16.94 -21.22 5.52
C LEU A 643 -18.18 -20.40 5.88
N GLY A 644 -18.18 -19.08 5.70
CA GLY A 644 -19.35 -18.24 5.98
C GLY A 644 -20.58 -18.67 5.17
N ASP A 645 -20.39 -18.85 3.85
CA ASP A 645 -21.43 -19.30 2.93
C ASP A 645 -21.81 -20.79 3.17
N ASP A 646 -20.84 -21.68 3.42
CA ASP A 646 -21.08 -23.08 3.82
C ASP A 646 -21.87 -23.17 5.13
N LEU A 647 -21.62 -22.26 6.09
CA LEU A 647 -22.34 -22.21 7.36
C LEU A 647 -23.78 -21.74 7.17
N LEU A 648 -24.05 -20.82 6.23
CA LEU A 648 -25.42 -20.47 5.85
C LEU A 648 -26.17 -21.70 5.33
N ASP A 649 -25.56 -22.48 4.45
CA ASP A 649 -26.15 -23.71 3.90
C ASP A 649 -26.37 -24.77 4.98
N VAL A 650 -25.41 -24.96 5.88
CA VAL A 650 -25.54 -25.87 7.01
C VAL A 650 -26.69 -25.44 7.93
N CYS A 651 -26.76 -24.15 8.27
CA CYS A 651 -27.83 -23.61 9.10
C CYS A 651 -29.21 -23.79 8.45
N ALA A 652 -29.31 -23.55 7.14
CA ALA A 652 -30.51 -23.80 6.36
C ALA A 652 -30.89 -25.29 6.34
N GLY A 653 -29.91 -26.19 6.20
CA GLY A 653 -30.10 -27.64 6.31
C GLY A 653 -30.63 -28.10 7.67
N PHE A 654 -30.32 -27.37 8.75
CA PHE A 654 -30.90 -27.57 10.08
C PHE A 654 -32.24 -26.86 10.30
N GLY A 655 -32.74 -26.12 9.31
CA GLY A 655 -33.99 -25.37 9.38
C GLY A 655 -33.94 -24.17 10.31
N LEU A 656 -32.74 -23.64 10.59
CA LEU A 656 -32.59 -22.35 11.27
C LEU A 656 -33.12 -21.24 10.35
N ARG A 657 -33.79 -20.24 10.94
CA ARG A 657 -34.32 -19.06 10.24
C ARG A 657 -33.68 -17.81 10.79
N GLY A 658 -33.59 -16.76 9.97
CA GLY A 658 -32.96 -15.50 10.35
C GLY A 658 -31.47 -15.68 10.64
N VAL A 659 -30.77 -16.40 9.77
CA VAL A 659 -29.30 -16.49 9.81
C VAL A 659 -28.77 -15.57 8.74
N ASP A 660 -27.99 -14.58 9.16
CA ASP A 660 -27.40 -13.59 8.28
C ASP A 660 -25.88 -13.71 8.27
N LEU A 661 -25.26 -13.22 7.20
CA LEU A 661 -23.82 -13.09 7.04
C LEU A 661 -23.48 -11.61 6.88
N PHE A 662 -22.53 -11.14 7.66
CA PHE A 662 -21.85 -9.86 7.50
C PHE A 662 -20.39 -10.14 7.18
N ARG A 663 -19.89 -9.60 6.07
CA ARG A 663 -18.48 -9.73 5.69
C ARG A 663 -17.73 -8.42 5.85
N THR A 664 -16.60 -8.46 6.55
CA THR A 664 -15.62 -7.37 6.54
C THR A 664 -14.90 -7.36 5.19
N LEU A 665 -14.92 -6.23 4.49
CA LEU A 665 -14.11 -6.01 3.28
C LEU A 665 -12.89 -5.15 3.65
N ALA A 666 -11.70 -5.58 3.21
CA ALA A 666 -10.38 -4.94 3.34
C ALA A 666 -9.43 -5.35 4.48
N ASP A 667 -8.14 -5.27 4.17
CA ASP A 667 -6.95 -5.52 4.96
C ASP A 667 -6.52 -4.32 5.82
N GLY A 668 -7.29 -3.98 6.85
CA GLY A 668 -6.79 -3.21 8.01
C GLY A 668 -6.22 -1.81 7.73
N ALA A 669 -6.34 -1.26 6.52
CA ALA A 669 -5.89 0.10 6.22
C ALA A 669 -6.76 1.19 6.85
N PHE A 670 -7.95 0.84 7.35
CA PHE A 670 -8.89 1.77 7.98
C PHE A 670 -9.45 1.15 9.26
N ASP A 671 -9.25 1.88 10.36
CA ASP A 671 -9.68 1.58 11.74
C ASP A 671 -11.22 1.54 11.94
N GLU A 672 -12.02 1.39 10.87
CA GLU A 672 -13.50 1.37 10.96
C GLU A 672 -14.16 0.30 10.09
N SER A 673 -13.38 -0.60 9.46
CA SER A 673 -13.87 -1.54 8.44
C SER A 673 -14.69 -2.73 8.98
N GLY A 674 -14.59 -3.03 10.28
CA GLY A 674 -15.28 -4.14 10.95
C GLY A 674 -16.75 -3.87 11.28
N LEU A 675 -17.46 -4.91 11.74
CA LEU A 675 -18.89 -4.84 12.09
C LEU A 675 -19.25 -3.67 13.03
N PRO A 676 -18.47 -3.34 14.08
CA PRO A 676 -18.76 -2.23 14.99
C PRO A 676 -18.68 -0.82 14.40
N GLY A 677 -17.95 -0.63 13.29
CA GLY A 677 -17.97 0.63 12.54
C GLY A 677 -19.26 0.80 11.73
N HIS A 678 -20.03 -0.27 11.57
CA HIS A 678 -21.10 -0.37 10.58
C HIS A 678 -22.44 -0.86 11.18
N ALA A 679 -22.44 -1.22 12.47
CA ALA A 679 -23.61 -1.62 13.22
C ALA A 679 -23.57 -1.01 14.63
N THR A 680 -24.70 -0.54 15.12
CA THR A 680 -24.88 -0.20 16.52
C THR A 680 -25.27 -1.43 17.32
N ALA A 681 -25.05 -1.38 18.63
CA ALA A 681 -25.58 -2.40 19.54
C ALA A 681 -27.11 -2.58 19.39
N ALA A 682 -27.85 -1.51 19.09
CA ALA A 682 -29.30 -1.56 18.90
C ALA A 682 -29.71 -2.28 17.61
N GLN A 683 -28.91 -2.21 16.55
CA GLN A 683 -29.14 -3.00 15.34
C GLN A 683 -28.80 -4.47 15.56
N LEU A 684 -27.70 -4.75 16.27
CA LEU A 684 -27.31 -6.11 16.65
C LEU A 684 -28.33 -6.77 17.61
N ALA A 685 -29.15 -5.98 18.30
CA ALA A 685 -30.27 -6.47 19.12
C ALA A 685 -31.26 -7.35 18.34
N SER A 686 -31.27 -7.24 17.03
CA SER A 686 -32.08 -8.10 16.16
C SER A 686 -31.61 -9.56 16.23
N TYR A 687 -30.39 -9.84 16.69
CA TYR A 687 -29.81 -11.18 16.71
C TYR A 687 -29.71 -11.80 18.11
N ASP A 688 -30.12 -13.06 18.24
CA ASP A 688 -29.92 -13.84 19.47
C ASP A 688 -28.45 -14.22 19.70
N ALA A 689 -27.70 -14.41 18.61
CA ALA A 689 -26.29 -14.77 18.66
C ALA A 689 -25.48 -14.08 17.55
N VAL A 690 -24.22 -13.77 17.85
CA VAL A 690 -23.21 -13.39 16.86
C VAL A 690 -22.10 -14.45 16.89
N LEU A 691 -21.77 -15.02 15.74
CA LEU A 691 -20.64 -15.90 15.54
C LEU A 691 -19.58 -15.15 14.74
N TYR A 692 -18.47 -14.86 15.39
CA TYR A 692 -17.33 -14.18 14.81
C TYR A 692 -16.29 -15.17 14.28
N LEU A 693 -15.91 -14.99 13.02
CA LEU A 693 -14.94 -15.80 12.30
C LEU A 693 -13.75 -14.91 11.91
N SER A 694 -12.70 -14.92 12.74
CA SER A 694 -11.60 -13.96 12.64
C SER A 694 -10.43 -14.36 11.74
N GLY A 695 -10.27 -15.65 11.44
CA GLY A 695 -9.09 -16.16 10.70
C GLY A 695 -7.75 -15.87 11.42
N ARG A 696 -6.61 -16.34 10.89
CA ARG A 696 -5.32 -16.32 11.63
C ARG A 696 -4.61 -14.96 11.72
N ARG A 697 -5.33 -13.85 11.88
CA ARG A 697 -4.74 -12.54 12.14
C ARG A 697 -4.61 -12.34 13.65
N HIS A 698 -3.48 -11.80 14.09
CA HIS A 698 -3.23 -11.45 15.49
C HIS A 698 -3.97 -10.18 15.95
N GLU A 699 -4.73 -9.51 15.07
CA GLU A 699 -5.37 -8.21 15.33
C GLU A 699 -6.84 -8.12 14.90
N THR A 700 -7.66 -9.08 15.29
CA THR A 700 -8.99 -9.29 14.69
C THR A 700 -10.10 -8.44 15.33
N LEU A 701 -10.06 -8.16 16.64
CA LEU A 701 -10.98 -7.22 17.30
C LEU A 701 -10.24 -6.03 17.91
N LEU A 702 -10.38 -4.83 17.37
CA LEU A 702 -9.73 -3.59 17.82
C LEU A 702 -10.41 -2.99 19.07
N ASP A 703 -9.72 -2.12 19.81
CA ASP A 703 -10.26 -1.57 21.07
C ASP A 703 -11.58 -0.81 20.86
N TRP A 704 -11.75 -0.21 19.68
CA TRP A 704 -12.95 0.50 19.27
C TRP A 704 -14.13 -0.43 18.91
N ASP A 705 -13.89 -1.73 18.70
CA ASP A 705 -14.94 -2.73 18.48
C ASP A 705 -15.68 -3.10 19.77
N LEU A 706 -14.94 -3.05 20.89
CA LEU A 706 -15.38 -3.57 22.19
C LEU A 706 -16.62 -2.86 22.75
N PRO A 707 -16.80 -1.52 22.65
CA PRO A 707 -18.00 -0.84 23.14
C PRO A 707 -19.31 -1.34 22.48
N THR A 708 -19.30 -1.56 21.17
CA THR A 708 -20.49 -2.05 20.43
C THR A 708 -20.84 -3.47 20.86
N LEU A 709 -19.84 -4.36 20.95
CA LEU A 709 -20.04 -5.74 21.40
C LEU A 709 -20.47 -5.81 22.87
N ALA A 710 -19.91 -4.98 23.74
CA ALA A 710 -20.33 -4.87 25.13
C ALA A 710 -21.79 -4.40 25.23
N GLY A 711 -22.16 -3.37 24.46
CA GLY A 711 -23.53 -2.87 24.38
C GLY A 711 -24.53 -3.90 23.86
N TYR A 712 -24.10 -4.78 22.94
CA TYR A 712 -24.90 -5.93 22.50
C TYR A 712 -25.13 -6.93 23.64
N LEU A 713 -24.07 -7.34 24.34
CA LEU A 713 -24.15 -8.29 25.46
C LEU A 713 -24.99 -7.76 26.64
N ASP A 714 -24.94 -6.45 26.90
CA ASP A 714 -25.67 -5.78 27.99
C ASP A 714 -27.20 -5.83 27.83
N GLN A 715 -27.70 -6.12 26.63
CA GLN A 715 -29.13 -6.28 26.39
C GLN A 715 -29.70 -7.57 27.01
N GLY A 716 -28.82 -8.48 27.44
CA GLY A 716 -29.20 -9.73 28.12
C GLY A 716 -29.73 -10.80 27.17
N GLY A 717 -29.49 -12.07 27.53
CA GLY A 717 -29.95 -13.22 26.72
C GLY A 717 -29.21 -13.43 25.40
N ARG A 718 -28.21 -12.60 25.09
CA ARG A 718 -27.38 -12.66 23.89
C ARG A 718 -26.22 -13.65 24.01
N LEU A 719 -25.73 -14.13 22.86
CA LEU A 719 -24.55 -14.98 22.77
C LEU A 719 -23.56 -14.35 21.79
N LEU A 720 -22.29 -14.29 22.18
CA LEU A 720 -21.19 -13.97 21.29
C LEU A 720 -20.22 -15.15 21.31
N ALA A 721 -19.94 -15.73 20.15
CA ALA A 721 -19.07 -16.88 19.97
C ALA A 721 -17.99 -16.56 18.93
N PHE A 722 -16.82 -17.17 19.05
CA PHE A 722 -15.65 -16.86 18.22
C PHE A 722 -14.98 -18.15 17.74
N SER A 723 -14.34 -18.12 16.57
CA SER A 723 -13.68 -19.30 15.99
C SER A 723 -12.30 -19.65 16.57
N GLU A 724 -11.66 -18.76 17.35
CA GLU A 724 -10.28 -18.95 17.86
C GLU A 724 -9.97 -18.22 19.20
N ASN A 725 -8.68 -18.13 19.57
CA ASN A 725 -8.15 -17.68 20.87
C ASN A 725 -8.30 -16.17 21.15
N LEU A 726 -9.49 -15.60 20.99
CA LEU A 726 -9.76 -14.18 21.28
C LEU A 726 -9.23 -13.74 22.65
N ALA A 727 -9.33 -14.59 23.67
CA ALA A 727 -8.83 -14.28 25.00
C ALA A 727 -7.30 -14.09 25.04
N GLN A 728 -6.57 -14.83 24.20
CA GLN A 728 -5.12 -14.68 24.05
C GLN A 728 -4.78 -13.41 23.26
N ASP A 729 -5.55 -13.11 22.22
CA ASP A 729 -5.32 -11.93 21.37
C ASP A 729 -5.60 -10.64 22.14
N LEU A 730 -6.74 -10.56 22.84
CA LEU A 730 -7.07 -9.43 23.72
C LEU A 730 -6.09 -9.31 24.91
N ALA A 731 -5.60 -10.43 25.47
CA ALA A 731 -4.62 -10.40 26.54
C ALA A 731 -3.23 -9.97 26.07
N GLY A 732 -2.84 -10.32 24.84
CA GLY A 732 -1.57 -9.94 24.24
C GLY A 732 -1.43 -8.43 24.03
N ARG A 733 -2.56 -7.72 23.86
CA ARG A 733 -2.59 -6.26 23.68
C ARG A 733 -2.40 -5.46 24.96
N GLY A 734 -2.90 -5.97 26.08
CA GLY A 734 -2.71 -5.35 27.39
C GLY A 734 -3.33 -3.95 27.57
N THR A 735 -4.27 -3.55 26.69
CA THR A 735 -4.97 -2.26 26.82
C THR A 735 -6.02 -2.31 27.94
N PRO A 736 -6.35 -1.17 28.58
CA PRO A 736 -7.36 -1.14 29.63
C PRO A 736 -8.73 -1.66 29.16
N ASP A 737 -9.11 -1.32 27.93
CA ASP A 737 -10.41 -1.70 27.36
C ASP A 737 -10.46 -3.20 27.06
N ALA A 738 -9.44 -3.78 26.42
CA ALA A 738 -9.34 -5.23 26.19
C ALA A 738 -9.33 -6.01 27.52
N THR A 739 -8.59 -5.51 28.52
CA THR A 739 -8.52 -6.15 29.85
C THR A 739 -9.86 -6.11 30.56
N SER A 740 -10.59 -4.98 30.48
CA SER A 740 -11.92 -4.84 31.09
C SER A 740 -12.96 -5.72 30.41
N PHE A 741 -12.94 -5.78 29.07
CA PHE A 741 -13.85 -6.64 28.30
C PHE A 741 -13.63 -8.11 28.63
N LEU A 742 -12.36 -8.55 28.71
CA LEU A 742 -12.02 -9.90 29.15
C LEU A 742 -12.55 -10.20 30.55
N ALA A 743 -12.28 -9.32 31.51
CA ALA A 743 -12.64 -9.53 32.91
C ALA A 743 -14.16 -9.53 33.14
N ASP A 744 -14.89 -8.63 32.48
CA ASP A 744 -16.30 -8.40 32.75
C ASP A 744 -17.23 -9.30 31.91
N ARG A 745 -16.77 -9.77 30.73
CA ARG A 745 -17.63 -10.42 29.72
C ARG A 745 -17.20 -11.84 29.34
N LEU A 746 -15.91 -12.17 29.46
CA LEU A 746 -15.36 -13.49 29.08
C LEU A 746 -14.79 -14.28 30.27
N GLY A 747 -14.58 -13.64 31.43
CA GLY A 747 -13.99 -14.17 32.66
C GLY A 747 -14.91 -15.01 33.55
#